data_AF-A0A979GQM3-F1
#
_entry.id   AF-A0A979GQM3-F1
#
_cell.length_a   1.000
_cell.length_b   1.000
_cell.length_c   1.000
_cell.angle_alpha   90.00
_cell.angle_beta   90.00
_cell.angle_gamma   90.00
#
_symmetry.space_group_name_H-M   'P 1'
#
loop_
_entity.id
_entity.type
_entity.pdbx_description
1 polymer ?
#
loop_
_entity_poly.entity_id
_entity_poly.type
_entity_poly.pdbx_seq_one_letter_code
_entity_poly.pdbx_strand_id
1 'polypeptide(L)'
;MMKRIPLICLTLLVMALHAMAQSTEIQCLSGTGSDHTVNWQFFCTGGSNAGKWTTIPVPSCWELQGFGKYDYGFAKDSIRGKEQGLYKYNFQVPAAWKGKKVNIVFEGVMTDATVKVNGVSAGPVHQGAFYAFKYDISSLLQYGQSKNLLEVTVAKHSANESVNAAERRADFWIFGGIFRPVFLEALPAQHIEMVKVNATAEGVLHADVQLQTSTATQVTMQLYDKALRKVGPLQTKTVNGTSLQLDATYEHIELWSAESPALYTAEFTLLYNNKVIHTIRQRIGFRTVVLRQRNGIYVNGVKMKFKGVNRHSFRPESGRTTSKAISIADVLLIKEMNMNAVRMSHYPPDAHFLEACDSLGLYVMDEQAGWHGNYDTETGTGLVKEMITHDVNHPSIVIWANGNEGGHNKALDHLFPELDPQQRPVVHPWQLFNGIETQHYREYDYGIANYEHGKEIVMPTEFLHGQFDGGHGAGLEDYWEKMWHNPLSAGGFLWDFADQGVVRKDLHDSLDTDHHRGADGIVGPHHEKEGSFFTIKEVWCPVYMERREITPAFDGILHIENRYAFTNLHQCSFSATLAGSDMKLRDSFAIAAPDVAPFEKGRLQLQLPANWSSYDVLYVTARDKEQRELFTWSFPIVNPAQVTHRSIDTLGNGEVFFKEADSLWTVSTKNIELTFSKNKGLLKNVRSNGQTIPFNNGPIIQEGENNFAGFTHHYEEKNLVISSTFDRKQSYNTLQWTIYPSGIVKMTVRYFPDAYFTSLAGLNFSFPASDMVSVDYMGDGPYRVWKNRLKGTRFGIWHKDYNDTETGESWNYPEFKGYYANMYWCGFKTRQQYFRVYTENESLFLRLFTPAWKTDQWHNYEPIFPSGDISFLQGISSIGTKTQRNETTGPMGQKNIFYDYEKEPERALQILLYFDFSGK
;
A
#
# COMPACT_ATOMS: atom_id res chain seq x y z
N MET A 1 -8.45 92.17 -23.32
CA MET A 1 -7.94 93.15 -22.32
C MET A 1 -7.01 92.41 -21.36
N MET A 2 -5.74 92.84 -21.30
CA MET A 2 -4.79 92.90 -20.15
C MET A 2 -4.93 91.88 -18.99
N LYS A 3 -3.91 91.26 -18.37
CA LYS A 3 -2.43 91.40 -18.33
C LYS A 3 -1.85 90.27 -17.42
N ARG A 4 -0.69 89.67 -17.81
CA ARG A 4 0.55 89.29 -17.07
C ARG A 4 0.53 88.75 -15.59
N ILE A 5 0.99 87.48 -15.37
CA ILE A 5 2.26 86.93 -14.74
C ILE A 5 2.86 87.68 -13.49
N PRO A 6 3.56 87.10 -12.45
CA PRO A 6 4.40 85.84 -12.30
C PRO A 6 4.22 84.99 -10.99
N LEU A 7 4.59 83.69 -10.90
CA LEU A 7 5.89 82.97 -10.70
C LEU A 7 6.43 82.90 -9.23
N ILE A 8 6.78 81.68 -8.77
CA ILE A 8 7.90 81.25 -7.88
C ILE A 8 7.54 80.40 -6.62
N CYS A 9 7.85 79.09 -6.76
CA CYS A 9 8.60 78.16 -5.89
C CYS A 9 8.08 77.54 -4.56
N LEU A 10 8.22 76.20 -4.57
CA LEU A 10 8.92 75.30 -3.62
C LEU A 10 8.13 74.53 -2.54
N THR A 11 8.16 73.20 -2.74
CA THR A 11 8.37 72.11 -1.76
C THR A 11 7.35 71.86 -0.66
N LEU A 12 6.63 70.73 -0.79
CA LEU A 12 6.65 69.62 0.18
C LEU A 12 5.94 68.39 -0.42
N LEU A 13 6.72 67.58 -1.14
CA LEU A 13 6.33 66.25 -1.58
C LEU A 13 6.69 65.27 -0.45
N VAL A 14 5.77 65.02 0.49
CA VAL A 14 5.91 63.92 1.44
C VAL A 14 5.36 62.67 0.75
N MET A 15 6.25 61.91 0.11
CA MET A 15 5.96 60.53 -0.28
C MET A 15 5.87 59.68 0.99
N ALA A 16 4.66 59.38 1.43
CA ALA A 16 4.39 58.32 2.39
C ALA A 16 4.55 56.96 1.69
N LEU A 17 5.81 56.52 1.54
CA LEU A 17 6.15 55.13 1.22
C LEU A 17 5.73 54.28 2.42
N HIS A 18 4.54 53.68 2.33
CA HIS A 18 4.18 52.55 3.19
C HIS A 18 5.16 51.42 2.86
N ALA A 19 6.11 51.16 3.75
CA ALA A 19 6.95 49.99 3.69
C ALA A 19 6.05 48.76 3.91
N MET A 20 5.55 48.19 2.81
CA MET A 20 4.96 46.85 2.80
C MET A 20 6.01 45.88 3.34
N ALA A 21 5.60 44.98 4.23
CA ALA A 21 6.46 43.92 4.75
C ALA A 21 7.10 43.15 3.59
N GLN A 22 8.41 42.91 3.64
CA GLN A 22 9.08 42.05 2.66
C GLN A 22 8.94 40.60 3.12
N SER A 23 8.26 39.77 2.34
CA SER A 23 8.31 38.31 2.48
C SER A 23 9.51 37.75 1.72
N THR A 24 9.92 36.53 2.05
CA THR A 24 10.74 35.72 1.14
C THR A 24 10.01 35.62 -0.20
N GLU A 25 10.70 35.95 -1.29
CA GLU A 25 10.16 35.79 -2.65
C GLU A 25 10.76 34.54 -3.28
N ILE A 26 9.90 33.72 -3.91
CA ILE A 26 10.31 32.49 -4.60
C ILE A 26 10.09 32.64 -6.10
N GLN A 27 11.08 32.31 -6.91
CA GLN A 27 10.98 32.24 -8.36
C GLN A 27 11.44 30.86 -8.85
N CYS A 28 10.49 30.02 -9.29
CA CYS A 28 10.81 28.72 -9.86
C CYS A 28 11.54 28.87 -11.21
N LEU A 29 12.64 28.13 -11.40
CA LEU A 29 13.45 28.12 -12.63
C LEU A 29 13.24 26.83 -13.44
N SER A 30 12.99 25.72 -12.76
CA SER A 30 12.42 24.50 -13.35
C SER A 30 10.89 24.65 -13.38
N GLY A 31 10.15 23.55 -13.32
CA GLY A 31 8.79 23.57 -12.75
C GLY A 31 8.71 22.88 -11.38
N THR A 32 7.49 22.59 -10.91
CA THR A 32 7.20 22.18 -9.53
C THR A 32 7.09 20.67 -9.32
N GLY A 33 7.20 19.86 -10.37
CA GLY A 33 7.07 18.41 -10.32
C GLY A 33 6.95 17.81 -11.72
N SER A 34 6.62 16.51 -11.82
CA SER A 34 6.46 15.84 -13.11
C SER A 34 5.31 16.38 -13.97
N ASP A 35 4.32 17.02 -13.36
CA ASP A 35 3.15 17.61 -14.03
C ASP A 35 3.37 19.05 -14.54
N HIS A 36 4.41 19.73 -14.03
CA HIS A 36 4.78 21.08 -14.42
C HIS A 36 6.28 21.15 -14.52
N THR A 37 6.80 21.13 -15.75
CA THR A 37 8.23 21.17 -16.03
C THR A 37 8.58 22.36 -16.91
N VAL A 38 9.85 22.75 -16.90
CA VAL A 38 10.40 23.76 -17.81
C VAL A 38 11.55 23.15 -18.58
N ASN A 39 11.55 23.33 -19.91
CA ASN A 39 12.60 22.79 -20.76
C ASN A 39 13.91 23.58 -20.62
N TRP A 40 14.99 22.89 -20.27
CA TRP A 40 16.34 23.43 -20.21
C TRP A 40 17.17 22.88 -21.36
N GLN A 41 18.24 23.57 -21.77
CA GLN A 41 19.21 22.99 -22.71
C GLN A 41 19.96 21.86 -22.01
N PHE A 42 20.18 20.76 -22.71
CA PHE A 42 20.71 19.54 -22.12
C PHE A 42 21.68 18.82 -23.06
N PHE A 43 22.73 18.24 -22.49
CA PHE A 43 23.68 17.37 -23.16
C PHE A 43 24.01 16.19 -22.25
N CYS A 44 23.79 14.96 -22.72
CA CYS A 44 24.22 13.75 -22.02
C CYS A 44 25.55 13.24 -22.59
N THR A 45 26.51 12.88 -21.75
CA THR A 45 27.85 12.47 -22.20
C THR A 45 27.95 11.02 -22.65
N GLY A 46 27.01 10.16 -22.27
CA GLY A 46 27.03 8.72 -22.62
C GLY A 46 25.64 8.07 -22.54
N GLY A 47 25.54 6.84 -23.02
CA GLY A 47 24.26 6.11 -23.11
C GLY A 47 23.38 6.56 -24.28
N SER A 48 22.08 6.31 -24.16
CA SER A 48 21.08 6.67 -25.17
C SER A 48 21.03 8.17 -25.40
N ASN A 49 20.84 8.57 -26.66
CA ASN A 49 20.73 9.98 -27.09
C ASN A 49 21.89 10.92 -26.65
N ALA A 50 23.07 10.38 -26.36
CA ALA A 50 24.25 11.15 -25.95
C ALA A 50 24.96 11.90 -27.09
N GLY A 51 25.89 12.79 -26.73
CA GLY A 51 26.83 13.41 -27.67
C GLY A 51 26.30 14.61 -28.45
N LYS A 52 25.09 15.09 -28.14
CA LYS A 52 24.46 16.25 -28.80
C LYS A 52 23.71 17.13 -27.81
N TRP A 53 23.67 18.44 -28.07
CA TRP A 53 22.83 19.38 -27.34
C TRP A 53 21.38 19.28 -27.81
N THR A 54 20.45 19.30 -26.87
CA THR A 54 19.00 19.26 -27.08
C THR A 54 18.31 20.02 -25.93
N THR A 55 17.03 19.76 -25.68
CA THR A 55 16.31 20.19 -24.48
C THR A 55 15.80 19.00 -23.67
N ILE A 56 15.65 19.18 -22.35
CA ILE A 56 15.03 18.22 -21.44
C ILE A 56 14.08 18.94 -20.47
N PRO A 57 12.93 18.37 -20.10
CA PRO A 57 12.10 18.92 -19.04
C PRO A 57 12.82 18.84 -17.68
N VAL A 58 12.73 19.91 -16.88
CA VAL A 58 13.23 19.95 -15.50
C VAL A 58 12.08 20.32 -14.56
N PRO A 59 11.85 19.58 -13.46
CA PRO A 59 12.60 18.38 -13.05
C PRO A 59 12.28 17.13 -13.88
N SER A 60 13.26 16.23 -14.03
CA SER A 60 13.07 14.87 -14.57
C SER A 60 14.24 13.93 -14.28
N CYS A 61 13.98 12.63 -14.29
CA CYS A 61 15.01 11.58 -14.45
C CYS A 61 15.31 11.43 -15.95
N TRP A 62 16.58 11.56 -16.37
CA TRP A 62 16.89 11.63 -17.80
C TRP A 62 16.64 10.31 -18.56
N GLU A 63 16.67 9.17 -17.86
CA GLU A 63 16.42 7.86 -18.46
C GLU A 63 15.00 7.78 -19.00
N LEU A 64 14.04 8.29 -18.23
CA LEU A 64 12.61 8.35 -18.58
C LEU A 64 12.34 9.35 -19.71
N GLN A 65 13.30 10.24 -19.99
CA GLN A 65 13.28 11.16 -21.13
C GLN A 65 14.06 10.60 -22.35
N GLY A 66 14.56 9.36 -22.26
CA GLY A 66 15.23 8.65 -23.35
C GLY A 66 16.75 8.88 -23.43
N PHE A 67 17.37 9.39 -22.37
CA PHE A 67 18.82 9.65 -22.32
C PHE A 67 19.55 8.71 -21.36
N GLY A 68 20.87 8.59 -21.50
CA GLY A 68 21.67 7.84 -20.53
C GLY A 68 21.37 6.33 -20.56
N LYS A 69 21.60 5.66 -19.45
CA LYS A 69 21.45 4.20 -19.34
C LYS A 69 20.51 3.83 -18.18
N TYR A 70 19.59 2.89 -18.38
CA TYR A 70 18.85 2.31 -17.25
C TYR A 70 19.74 1.36 -16.46
N ASP A 71 19.79 1.53 -15.13
CA ASP A 71 20.50 0.65 -14.21
C ASP A 71 19.61 0.36 -12.99
N TYR A 72 19.68 -0.86 -12.47
CA TYR A 72 19.15 -1.24 -11.17
C TYR A 72 20.31 -1.40 -10.19
N GLY A 73 20.14 -1.13 -8.89
CA GLY A 73 21.29 -1.03 -7.97
C GLY A 73 22.12 -2.31 -7.81
N PHE A 74 21.53 -3.49 -8.07
CA PHE A 74 22.24 -4.78 -8.12
C PHE A 74 23.08 -4.99 -9.39
N ALA A 75 23.02 -4.11 -10.38
CA ALA A 75 23.87 -4.19 -11.56
C ALA A 75 25.35 -4.09 -11.17
N LYS A 76 26.18 -4.96 -11.76
CA LYS A 76 27.64 -4.96 -11.57
C LYS A 76 28.20 -3.57 -11.92
N ASP A 77 29.13 -3.06 -11.11
CA ASP A 77 29.69 -1.72 -11.32
C ASP A 77 30.33 -1.56 -12.72
N SER A 78 30.94 -2.62 -13.25
CA SER A 78 31.60 -2.65 -14.56
C SER A 78 30.67 -2.34 -15.74
N ILE A 79 29.35 -2.51 -15.56
CA ILE A 79 28.35 -2.24 -16.60
C ILE A 79 27.50 -1.01 -16.28
N ARG A 80 27.69 -0.34 -15.14
CA ARG A 80 26.83 0.77 -14.72
C ARG A 80 27.03 2.02 -15.57
N GLY A 81 25.96 2.78 -15.78
CA GLY A 81 26.03 4.12 -16.35
C GLY A 81 26.90 5.06 -15.50
N LYS A 82 27.86 5.74 -16.14
CA LYS A 82 28.74 6.75 -15.53
C LYS A 82 28.67 8.09 -16.28
N GLU A 83 27.61 8.26 -17.08
CA GLU A 83 27.33 9.46 -17.85
C GLU A 83 27.08 10.69 -16.95
N GLN A 84 27.25 11.85 -17.55
CA GLN A 84 26.99 13.15 -16.97
C GLN A 84 25.97 13.90 -17.82
N GLY A 85 25.10 14.65 -17.15
CA GLY A 85 24.18 15.59 -17.77
C GLY A 85 24.70 17.02 -17.62
N LEU A 86 24.84 17.75 -18.72
CA LEU A 86 25.18 19.18 -18.74
C LEU A 86 23.92 19.97 -19.06
N TYR A 87 23.53 20.85 -18.15
CA TYR A 87 22.32 21.66 -18.26
C TYR A 87 22.68 23.13 -18.44
N LYS A 88 21.91 23.84 -19.27
CA LYS A 88 21.96 25.31 -19.37
C LYS A 88 20.56 25.91 -19.38
N TYR A 89 20.38 26.97 -18.59
CA TYR A 89 19.11 27.69 -18.52
C TYR A 89 19.34 29.19 -18.41
N ASN A 90 18.63 29.97 -19.22
CA ASN A 90 18.66 31.42 -19.14
C ASN A 90 17.49 31.91 -18.31
N PHE A 91 17.76 32.73 -17.29
CA PHE A 91 16.74 33.27 -16.41
C PHE A 91 16.96 34.76 -16.15
N GLN A 92 15.91 35.46 -15.73
CA GLN A 92 15.97 36.85 -15.34
C GLN A 92 15.67 36.97 -13.85
N VAL A 93 16.36 37.92 -13.20
CA VAL A 93 16.15 38.22 -11.78
C VAL A 93 15.60 39.65 -11.66
N PRO A 94 14.51 39.89 -10.92
CA PRO A 94 13.94 41.22 -10.77
C PRO A 94 14.95 42.26 -10.29
N ALA A 95 14.89 43.49 -10.85
CA ALA A 95 15.75 44.59 -10.40
C ALA A 95 15.58 44.91 -8.91
N ALA A 96 14.37 44.69 -8.38
CA ALA A 96 14.02 44.89 -6.97
C ALA A 96 14.74 43.94 -6.00
N TRP A 97 15.34 42.85 -6.51
CA TRP A 97 16.12 41.92 -5.68
C TRP A 97 17.57 42.38 -5.49
N LYS A 98 18.00 43.45 -6.15
CA LYS A 98 19.36 43.98 -5.95
C LYS A 98 19.55 44.41 -4.49
N GLY A 99 20.55 43.85 -3.83
CA GLY A 99 20.85 44.09 -2.40
C GLY A 99 20.10 43.16 -1.44
N LYS A 100 19.29 42.22 -1.95
CA LYS A 100 18.77 41.08 -1.20
C LYS A 100 19.80 39.95 -1.17
N LYS A 101 19.65 39.01 -0.23
CA LYS A 101 20.32 37.70 -0.26
C LYS A 101 19.50 36.78 -1.17
N VAL A 102 20.07 36.38 -2.31
CA VAL A 102 19.42 35.51 -3.29
C VAL A 102 20.12 34.16 -3.30
N ASN A 103 19.41 33.13 -2.83
CA ASN A 103 19.88 31.75 -2.91
C ASN A 103 19.31 31.08 -4.17
N ILE A 104 20.08 30.19 -4.79
CA ILE A 104 19.54 29.15 -5.66
C ILE A 104 19.39 27.86 -4.85
N VAL A 105 18.21 27.25 -4.91
CA VAL A 105 17.84 26.05 -4.15
C VAL A 105 17.57 24.91 -5.11
N PHE A 106 18.14 23.74 -4.81
CA PHE A 106 17.87 22.48 -5.48
C PHE A 106 17.24 21.54 -4.47
N GLU A 107 16.04 21.03 -4.76
CA GLU A 107 15.33 20.07 -3.90
C GLU A 107 15.88 18.63 -3.99
N GLY A 108 16.70 18.35 -5.02
CA GLY A 108 17.33 17.05 -5.22
C GLY A 108 17.92 16.88 -6.63
N VAL A 109 19.15 16.37 -6.69
CA VAL A 109 19.91 16.17 -7.93
C VAL A 109 20.65 14.83 -7.84
N MET A 110 20.46 13.94 -8.81
CA MET A 110 21.13 12.64 -8.87
C MET A 110 22.37 12.73 -9.80
N THR A 111 23.60 12.80 -9.29
CA THR A 111 24.04 12.60 -7.89
C THR A 111 25.00 13.68 -7.40
N ASP A 112 26.08 13.92 -8.14
CA ASP A 112 26.99 15.01 -7.83
C ASP A 112 26.60 16.22 -8.68
N ALA A 113 26.45 17.39 -8.06
CA ALA A 113 26.02 18.60 -8.71
C ALA A 113 27.09 19.70 -8.63
N THR A 114 27.58 20.14 -9.79
CA THR A 114 28.43 21.34 -9.92
C THR A 114 27.60 22.46 -10.52
N VAL A 115 27.43 23.57 -9.80
CA VAL A 115 26.55 24.69 -10.20
C VAL A 115 27.37 25.94 -10.50
N LYS A 116 27.10 26.57 -11.64
CA LYS A 116 27.67 27.85 -12.03
C LYS A 116 26.59 28.85 -12.44
N VAL A 117 26.82 30.11 -12.11
CA VAL A 117 26.01 31.24 -12.58
C VAL A 117 26.94 32.21 -13.31
N ASN A 118 26.60 32.53 -14.56
CA ASN A 118 27.38 33.42 -15.42
C ASN A 118 28.86 32.99 -15.53
N GLY A 119 29.11 31.68 -15.63
CA GLY A 119 30.45 31.08 -15.73
C GLY A 119 31.24 30.98 -14.42
N VAL A 120 30.72 31.49 -13.31
CA VAL A 120 31.37 31.46 -11.99
C VAL A 120 30.73 30.40 -11.08
N SER A 121 31.54 29.67 -10.30
CA SER A 121 31.03 28.65 -9.36
C SER A 121 30.10 29.27 -8.31
N ALA A 122 28.93 28.65 -8.10
CA ALA A 122 28.00 29.03 -7.04
C ALA A 122 28.45 28.53 -5.65
N GLY A 123 29.18 27.42 -5.61
CA GLY A 123 29.65 26.81 -4.37
C GLY A 123 30.51 25.56 -4.61
N PRO A 124 30.80 24.76 -3.57
CA PRO A 124 31.41 23.44 -3.71
C PRO A 124 30.53 22.48 -4.52
N VAL A 125 31.05 21.30 -4.85
CA VAL A 125 30.24 20.22 -5.44
C VAL A 125 29.33 19.67 -4.35
N HIS A 126 28.02 19.57 -4.62
CA HIS A 126 27.10 18.86 -3.74
C HIS A 126 27.12 17.37 -4.09
N GLN A 127 27.13 16.50 -3.08
CA GLN A 127 27.16 15.04 -3.26
C GLN A 127 26.12 14.40 -2.34
N GLY A 128 25.07 13.85 -2.94
CA GLY A 128 23.98 13.19 -2.23
C GLY A 128 22.65 13.47 -2.92
N ALA A 129 21.95 12.44 -3.40
CA ALA A 129 20.86 12.65 -4.33
C ALA A 129 19.61 13.32 -3.75
N PHE A 130 19.30 12.98 -2.51
CA PHE A 130 17.95 13.12 -1.96
C PHE A 130 17.75 14.36 -1.10
N TYR A 131 18.75 15.23 -1.02
CA TYR A 131 18.81 16.31 -0.04
C TYR A 131 18.69 17.68 -0.70
N ALA A 132 17.92 18.56 -0.06
CA ALA A 132 17.79 19.93 -0.50
C ALA A 132 19.04 20.73 -0.11
N PHE A 133 19.66 21.41 -1.07
CA PHE A 133 20.84 22.24 -0.85
C PHE A 133 20.70 23.61 -1.54
N LYS A 134 21.43 24.61 -1.05
CA LYS A 134 21.37 25.97 -1.60
C LYS A 134 22.71 26.70 -1.58
N TYR A 135 22.87 27.62 -2.53
CA TYR A 135 24.02 28.51 -2.63
C TYR A 135 23.58 29.97 -2.67
N ASP A 136 24.27 30.84 -1.93
CA ASP A 136 24.13 32.29 -2.08
C ASP A 136 24.79 32.74 -3.38
N ILE A 137 23.97 33.17 -4.34
CA ILE A 137 24.42 33.62 -5.67
C ILE A 137 24.26 35.13 -5.86
N SER A 138 23.99 35.88 -4.79
CA SER A 138 23.68 37.32 -4.83
C SER A 138 24.73 38.13 -5.60
N SER A 139 26.00 37.76 -5.45
CA SER A 139 27.15 38.43 -6.08
C SER A 139 27.40 38.01 -7.54
N LEU A 140 26.79 36.91 -7.99
CA LEU A 140 26.95 36.35 -9.33
C LEU A 140 25.88 36.85 -10.30
N LEU A 141 24.80 37.43 -9.77
CA LEU A 141 23.61 37.81 -10.51
C LEU A 141 23.73 39.18 -11.20
N GLN A 142 23.19 39.23 -12.42
CA GLN A 142 22.81 40.44 -13.10
C GLN A 142 21.33 40.69 -12.87
N TYR A 143 20.98 41.86 -12.33
CA TYR A 143 19.60 42.20 -11.95
C TYR A 143 18.90 43.03 -13.03
N GLY A 144 17.59 42.85 -13.18
CA GLY A 144 16.75 43.58 -14.14
C GLY A 144 16.53 42.80 -15.44
N GLN A 145 16.67 43.48 -16.59
CA GLN A 145 16.36 42.89 -17.90
C GLN A 145 17.46 41.97 -18.44
N SER A 146 18.65 41.99 -17.85
CA SER A 146 19.77 41.12 -18.25
C SER A 146 19.44 39.65 -17.99
N LYS A 147 19.84 38.78 -18.93
CA LYS A 147 19.75 37.33 -18.76
C LYS A 147 20.95 36.84 -17.96
N ASN A 148 20.68 36.03 -16.95
CA ASN A 148 21.66 35.21 -16.26
C ASN A 148 21.69 33.82 -16.89
N LEU A 149 22.88 33.23 -16.97
CA LEU A 149 23.07 31.86 -17.41
C LEU A 149 23.32 30.96 -16.20
N LEU A 150 22.43 30.00 -15.96
CA LEU A 150 22.64 28.89 -15.05
C LEU A 150 23.26 27.73 -15.84
N GLU A 151 24.34 27.16 -15.32
CA GLU A 151 24.96 25.95 -15.84
C GLU A 151 25.09 24.92 -14.72
N VAL A 152 24.63 23.69 -14.95
CA VAL A 152 24.71 22.60 -13.97
C VAL A 152 25.32 21.38 -14.63
N THR A 153 26.40 20.85 -14.06
CA THR A 153 26.93 19.53 -14.42
C THR A 153 26.47 18.54 -13.36
N VAL A 154 25.78 17.49 -13.80
CA VAL A 154 25.26 16.43 -12.95
C VAL A 154 25.94 15.12 -13.30
N ALA A 155 26.66 14.51 -12.36
CA ALA A 155 27.24 13.18 -12.56
C ALA A 155 26.36 12.11 -11.91
N LYS A 156 25.98 11.09 -12.69
CA LYS A 156 25.18 9.96 -12.19
C LYS A 156 25.95 9.09 -11.20
N HIS A 157 27.24 8.92 -11.45
CA HIS A 157 28.15 8.22 -10.57
C HIS A 157 28.94 9.26 -9.77
N SER A 158 28.87 9.19 -8.44
CA SER A 158 29.54 10.15 -7.59
C SER A 158 31.06 9.96 -7.66
N ALA A 159 31.82 11.05 -7.54
CA ALA A 159 33.27 10.97 -7.36
C ALA A 159 33.65 10.47 -5.95
N ASN A 160 32.70 10.48 -5.01
CA ASN A 160 32.86 9.93 -3.68
C ASN A 160 32.26 8.51 -3.61
N GLU A 161 33.11 7.52 -3.36
CA GLU A 161 32.72 6.12 -3.28
C GLU A 161 31.70 5.84 -2.16
N SER A 162 31.70 6.61 -1.07
CA SER A 162 30.75 6.43 0.03
C SER A 162 29.30 6.74 -0.42
N VAL A 163 29.12 7.76 -1.25
CA VAL A 163 27.82 8.13 -1.85
C VAL A 163 27.34 7.02 -2.79
N ASN A 164 28.25 6.46 -3.58
CA ASN A 164 27.92 5.31 -4.44
C ASN A 164 27.54 4.08 -3.62
N ALA A 165 28.20 3.84 -2.49
CA ALA A 165 27.88 2.74 -1.59
C ALA A 165 26.52 2.92 -0.91
N ALA A 166 26.19 4.14 -0.48
CA ALA A 166 24.92 4.46 0.19
C ALA A 166 23.71 4.43 -0.74
N GLU A 167 23.83 4.97 -1.97
CA GLU A 167 22.68 5.22 -2.83
C GLU A 167 22.62 4.35 -4.08
N ARG A 168 23.77 3.96 -4.65
CA ARG A 168 23.84 3.41 -6.01
C ARG A 168 23.87 1.90 -6.05
N ARG A 169 23.91 1.24 -4.90
CA ARG A 169 23.93 -0.22 -4.73
C ARG A 169 22.68 -0.75 -4.02
N ALA A 170 21.68 0.11 -3.85
CA ALA A 170 20.44 -0.18 -3.14
C ALA A 170 19.41 -0.90 -4.03
N ASP A 171 18.45 -1.59 -3.41
CA ASP A 171 17.38 -2.33 -4.10
C ASP A 171 16.33 -1.37 -4.69
N PHE A 172 16.72 -0.68 -5.76
CA PHE A 172 15.86 0.19 -6.56
C PHE A 172 16.52 0.63 -7.88
N TRP A 173 15.75 1.28 -8.74
CA TRP A 173 16.24 1.92 -9.96
C TRP A 173 17.19 3.10 -9.69
N ILE A 174 18.30 3.12 -10.46
CA ILE A 174 19.35 4.15 -10.39
C ILE A 174 19.21 5.11 -11.59
N PHE A 175 18.75 6.32 -11.31
CA PHE A 175 18.57 7.38 -12.30
C PHE A 175 19.66 8.46 -12.19
N GLY A 176 19.71 9.33 -13.20
CA GLY A 176 20.41 10.59 -13.15
C GLY A 176 19.51 11.79 -13.47
N GLY A 177 19.98 12.98 -13.08
CA GLY A 177 19.37 14.25 -13.48
C GLY A 177 18.90 15.12 -12.32
N ILE A 178 18.38 16.29 -12.68
CA ILE A 178 17.75 17.24 -11.76
C ILE A 178 16.28 16.79 -11.62
N PHE A 179 16.02 15.89 -10.67
CA PHE A 179 14.74 15.16 -10.56
C PHE A 179 13.75 15.79 -9.58
N ARG A 180 14.16 16.83 -8.85
CA ARG A 180 13.29 17.68 -8.02
C ARG A 180 13.44 19.16 -8.37
N PRO A 181 12.50 20.03 -7.97
CA PRO A 181 12.47 21.44 -8.37
C PRO A 181 13.76 22.24 -8.07
N VAL A 182 13.97 23.27 -8.88
CA VAL A 182 15.02 24.28 -8.73
C VAL A 182 14.38 25.66 -8.75
N PHE A 183 14.67 26.47 -7.74
CA PHE A 183 14.10 27.81 -7.60
C PHE A 183 15.09 28.80 -6.98
N LEU A 184 14.81 30.08 -7.16
CA LEU A 184 15.48 31.16 -6.44
C LEU A 184 14.67 31.53 -5.21
N GLU A 185 15.38 31.78 -4.12
CA GLU A 185 14.85 32.31 -2.86
C GLU A 185 15.50 33.69 -2.60
N ALA A 186 14.70 34.75 -2.54
CA ALA A 186 15.19 36.09 -2.23
C ALA A 186 14.72 36.57 -0.85
N LEU A 187 15.70 36.75 0.04
CA LEU A 187 15.56 37.22 1.41
C LEU A 187 16.01 38.69 1.50
N PRO A 188 15.33 39.55 2.25
CA PRO A 188 15.84 40.90 2.54
C PRO A 188 17.25 40.83 3.15
N ALA A 189 18.06 41.89 3.02
CA ALA A 189 19.42 41.91 3.58
C ALA A 189 19.50 41.65 5.09
N GLN A 190 18.40 41.98 5.79
CA GLN A 190 18.19 41.60 7.18
C GLN A 190 16.96 40.70 7.22
N HIS A 191 17.12 39.47 7.72
CA HIS A 191 16.06 38.48 7.61
C HIS A 191 16.14 37.46 8.73
N ILE A 192 15.11 36.61 8.76
CA ILE A 192 15.04 35.43 9.60
C ILE A 192 15.64 34.32 8.75
N GLU A 193 16.78 33.76 9.16
CA GLU A 193 17.50 32.73 8.41
C GLU A 193 16.83 31.37 8.57
N MET A 194 16.35 31.04 9.77
CA MET A 194 15.71 29.75 10.05
C MET A 194 14.81 29.86 11.29
N VAL A 195 13.75 29.05 11.32
CA VAL A 195 12.93 28.83 12.51
C VAL A 195 12.76 27.33 12.69
N LYS A 196 13.06 26.83 13.89
CA LYS A 196 12.71 25.46 14.30
C LYS A 196 11.67 25.52 15.41
N VAL A 197 10.62 24.71 15.30
CA VAL A 197 9.48 24.74 16.23
C VAL A 197 9.32 23.40 16.94
N ASN A 198 9.07 23.49 18.25
CA ASN A 198 8.54 22.41 19.07
C ASN A 198 7.17 22.84 19.62
N ALA A 199 6.09 22.29 19.05
CA ALA A 199 4.71 22.55 19.45
C ALA A 199 4.13 21.31 20.13
N THR A 200 4.00 21.35 21.46
CA THR A 200 3.67 20.20 22.32
C THR A 200 2.16 20.01 22.48
N ALA A 201 1.75 18.81 22.89
CA ALA A 201 0.36 18.49 23.16
C ALA A 201 -0.26 19.29 24.32
N GLU A 202 0.57 19.86 25.19
CA GLU A 202 0.19 20.71 26.29
C GLU A 202 -0.12 22.16 25.85
N GLY A 203 -0.04 22.45 24.54
CA GLY A 203 -0.24 23.79 23.99
C GLY A 203 0.95 24.72 24.15
N VAL A 204 2.11 24.19 24.53
CA VAL A 204 3.36 24.96 24.61
C VAL A 204 4.09 24.93 23.27
N LEU A 205 4.41 26.11 22.75
CA LEU A 205 5.18 26.31 21.53
C LEU A 205 6.51 26.97 21.87
N HIS A 206 7.61 26.26 21.61
CA HIS A 206 8.98 26.77 21.65
C HIS A 206 9.48 26.97 20.23
N ALA A 207 9.98 28.15 19.92
CA ALA A 207 10.55 28.47 18.61
C ALA A 207 11.99 29.00 18.74
N ASP A 208 12.93 28.28 18.16
CA ASP A 208 14.32 28.70 17.98
C ASP A 208 14.43 29.49 16.68
N VAL A 209 14.70 30.79 16.79
CA VAL A 209 14.77 31.71 15.65
C VAL A 209 16.20 32.13 15.41
N GLN A 210 16.73 31.83 14.22
CA GLN A 210 18.04 32.30 13.76
C GLN A 210 17.89 33.49 12.84
N LEU A 211 18.73 34.51 13.03
CA LEU A 211 18.61 35.81 12.41
C LEU A 211 19.91 36.19 11.70
N GLN A 212 19.76 36.82 10.54
CA GLN A 212 20.81 37.60 9.91
C GLN A 212 20.41 39.06 9.97
N THR A 213 20.94 39.79 10.95
CA THR A 213 20.56 41.19 11.18
C THR A 213 21.64 41.93 11.96
N SER A 214 21.76 43.23 11.70
CA SER A 214 22.63 44.14 12.46
C SER A 214 21.85 45.27 13.16
N THR A 215 20.58 45.46 12.79
CA THR A 215 19.79 46.60 13.30
C THR A 215 18.42 46.21 13.83
N ALA A 216 17.89 45.02 13.54
CA ALA A 216 16.56 44.64 13.99
C ALA A 216 16.46 44.72 15.51
N THR A 217 15.33 45.24 15.99
CA THR A 217 15.08 45.47 17.41
C THR A 217 14.27 44.35 18.04
N GLN A 218 13.37 43.73 17.26
CA GLN A 218 12.38 42.78 17.80
C GLN A 218 12.05 41.68 16.79
N VAL A 219 11.66 40.52 17.31
CA VAL A 219 10.92 39.48 16.57
C VAL A 219 9.58 39.28 17.25
N THR A 220 8.52 39.14 16.47
CA THR A 220 7.19 38.76 16.97
C THR A 220 6.75 37.42 16.41
N MET A 221 5.90 36.71 17.16
CA MET A 221 5.22 35.49 16.72
C MET A 221 3.72 35.59 16.95
N GLN A 222 2.92 35.35 15.91
CA GLN A 222 1.46 35.21 15.98
C GLN A 222 1.05 33.86 15.41
N LEU A 223 0.24 33.11 16.17
CA LEU A 223 -0.37 31.89 15.70
C LEU A 223 -1.72 32.18 15.04
N TYR A 224 -2.04 31.44 13.97
CA TYR A 224 -3.31 31.47 13.27
C TYR A 224 -3.86 30.06 13.06
N ASP A 225 -5.19 29.92 13.12
CA ASP A 225 -5.87 28.68 12.76
C ASP A 225 -5.96 28.50 11.22
N LYS A 226 -6.58 27.40 10.78
CA LYS A 226 -6.80 27.09 9.36
C LYS A 226 -7.60 28.16 8.59
N ALA A 227 -8.43 28.94 9.28
CA ALA A 227 -9.20 30.05 8.71
C ALA A 227 -8.45 31.40 8.79
N LEU A 228 -7.17 31.38 9.17
CA LEU A 228 -6.31 32.55 9.38
C LEU A 228 -6.84 33.50 10.46
N ARG A 229 -7.56 32.99 11.45
CA ARG A 229 -7.96 33.74 12.65
C ARG A 229 -6.86 33.63 13.70
N LYS A 230 -6.56 34.73 14.38
CA LYS A 230 -5.52 34.78 15.42
C LYS A 230 -5.87 33.85 16.59
N VAL A 231 -4.89 33.07 17.02
CA VAL A 231 -4.95 32.21 18.20
C VAL A 231 -3.96 32.74 19.22
N GLY A 232 -4.43 33.07 20.42
CA GLY A 232 -3.62 33.63 21.49
C GLY A 232 -3.00 35.02 21.20
N PRO A 233 -2.29 35.59 22.19
CA PRO A 233 -1.67 36.91 22.08
C PRO A 233 -0.40 36.88 21.22
N LEU A 234 -0.08 38.02 20.59
CA LEU A 234 1.17 38.26 19.90
C LEU A 234 2.34 38.18 20.90
N GLN A 235 3.30 37.28 20.63
CA GLN A 235 4.54 37.24 21.38
C GLN A 235 5.56 38.20 20.78
N THR A 236 6.34 38.86 21.63
CA THR A 236 7.39 39.81 21.22
C THR A 236 8.66 39.56 22.01
N LYS A 237 9.79 39.44 21.33
CA LYS A 237 11.12 39.32 21.94
C LYS A 237 12.07 40.36 21.35
N THR A 238 12.87 40.99 22.21
CA THR A 238 13.96 41.88 21.76
C THR A 238 15.09 41.05 21.16
N VAL A 239 15.65 41.54 20.05
CA VAL A 239 16.80 40.92 19.40
C VAL A 239 18.07 41.27 20.18
N ASN A 240 18.82 40.25 20.60
CA ASN A 240 20.12 40.40 21.26
C ASN A 240 21.09 39.30 20.79
N GLY A 241 21.63 39.47 19.59
CA GLY A 241 22.51 38.48 18.93
C GLY A 241 21.93 37.95 17.62
N THR A 242 22.47 36.81 17.17
CA THR A 242 22.09 36.15 15.91
C THR A 242 21.06 35.03 16.09
N SER A 243 20.63 34.76 17.31
CA SER A 243 19.56 33.82 17.62
C SER A 243 18.76 34.27 18.85
N LEU A 244 17.52 33.80 18.95
CA LEU A 244 16.66 33.98 20.12
C LEU A 244 15.63 32.88 20.23
N GLN A 245 15.05 32.74 21.42
CA GLN A 245 13.92 31.84 21.69
C GLN A 245 12.64 32.63 21.93
N LEU A 246 11.55 32.14 21.33
CA LEU A 246 10.19 32.62 21.51
C LEU A 246 9.34 31.48 22.07
N ASP A 247 8.76 31.72 23.25
CA ASP A 247 7.91 30.75 23.95
C ASP A 247 6.48 31.30 24.00
N ALA A 248 5.51 30.42 23.77
CA ALA A 248 4.09 30.72 23.94
C ALA A 248 3.36 29.53 24.55
N THR A 249 2.30 29.81 25.31
CA THR A 249 1.36 28.80 25.77
C THR A 249 -0.03 29.20 25.29
N TYR A 250 -0.73 28.22 24.71
CA TYR A 250 -2.08 28.39 24.19
C TYR A 250 -3.02 27.46 24.92
N GLU A 251 -4.12 28.00 25.43
CA GLU A 251 -5.21 27.21 25.99
C GLU A 251 -6.10 26.69 24.86
N HIS A 252 -6.70 25.51 25.03
CA HIS A 252 -7.70 24.94 24.12
C HIS A 252 -7.23 24.75 22.67
N ILE A 253 -6.03 24.22 22.46
CA ILE A 253 -5.54 23.86 21.12
C ILE A 253 -6.13 22.53 20.63
N GLU A 254 -6.32 22.40 19.32
CA GLU A 254 -6.62 21.12 18.69
C GLU A 254 -5.30 20.40 18.37
N LEU A 255 -5.22 19.14 18.78
CA LEU A 255 -4.00 18.33 18.62
C LEU A 255 -3.89 17.76 17.21
N TRP A 256 -2.65 17.69 16.73
CA TRP A 256 -2.32 16.96 15.51
C TRP A 256 -2.11 15.47 15.81
N SER A 257 -2.71 14.62 14.99
CA SER A 257 -2.52 13.16 14.93
C SER A 257 -2.87 12.64 13.54
N ALA A 258 -2.58 11.36 13.25
CA ALA A 258 -2.99 10.72 11.99
C ALA A 258 -4.53 10.59 11.82
N GLU A 259 -5.29 10.68 12.92
CA GLU A 259 -6.75 10.66 12.94
C GLU A 259 -7.37 12.06 12.90
N SER A 260 -6.68 13.06 13.47
CA SER A 260 -7.10 14.47 13.53
C SER A 260 -5.92 15.37 13.16
N PRO A 261 -5.69 15.68 11.87
CA PRO A 261 -4.53 16.46 11.45
C PRO A 261 -4.76 17.97 11.61
N ALA A 262 -4.98 18.43 12.85
CA ALA A 262 -5.17 19.85 13.14
C ALA A 262 -3.87 20.64 12.89
N LEU A 263 -3.97 21.69 12.06
CA LEU A 263 -2.82 22.48 11.62
C LEU A 263 -3.05 23.97 11.87
N TYR A 264 -1.96 24.64 12.22
CA TYR A 264 -1.89 26.06 12.48
C TYR A 264 -0.78 26.70 11.62
N THR A 265 -0.85 28.02 11.47
CA THR A 265 0.20 28.83 10.85
C THR A 265 0.84 29.72 11.91
N ALA A 266 2.12 29.49 12.22
CA ALA A 266 2.92 30.39 13.05
C ALA A 266 3.64 31.41 12.17
N GLU A 267 3.29 32.68 12.31
CA GLU A 267 3.89 33.81 11.59
C GLU A 267 4.95 34.48 12.45
N PHE A 268 6.18 34.53 11.96
CA PHE A 268 7.31 35.19 12.60
C PHE A 268 7.66 36.46 11.84
N THR A 269 7.76 37.59 12.54
CA THR A 269 8.02 38.90 11.93
C THR A 269 9.23 39.56 12.58
N LEU A 270 10.24 39.90 11.80
CA LEU A 270 11.42 40.67 12.22
C LEU A 270 11.12 42.16 12.05
N LEU A 271 11.40 42.97 13.08
CA LEU A 271 11.09 44.40 13.09
C LEU A 271 12.29 45.28 13.47
N TYR A 272 12.31 46.49 12.91
CA TYR A 272 13.15 47.61 13.33
C TYR A 272 12.28 48.82 13.63
N ASN A 273 12.29 49.32 14.87
CA ASN A 273 11.48 50.47 15.30
C ASN A 273 10.00 50.33 14.88
N ASN A 274 9.40 49.16 15.16
CA ASN A 274 8.02 48.77 14.80
C ASN A 274 7.72 48.71 13.29
N LYS A 275 8.71 48.87 12.42
CA LYS A 275 8.57 48.62 10.98
C LYS A 275 8.97 47.19 10.67
N VAL A 276 8.16 46.51 9.88
CA VAL A 276 8.43 45.13 9.45
C VAL A 276 9.60 45.11 8.46
N ILE A 277 10.60 44.29 8.77
CA ILE A 277 11.73 43.98 7.89
C ILE A 277 11.43 42.71 7.09
N HIS A 278 11.08 41.63 7.78
CA HIS A 278 10.91 40.30 7.17
C HIS A 278 9.78 39.53 7.86
N THR A 279 9.02 38.74 7.10
CA THR A 279 8.00 37.83 7.65
C THR A 279 8.14 36.45 7.04
N ILE A 280 8.13 35.41 7.89
CA ILE A 280 8.03 34.02 7.46
C ILE A 280 6.85 33.34 8.15
N ARG A 281 6.30 32.31 7.51
CA ARG A 281 5.19 31.52 8.04
C ARG A 281 5.59 30.06 8.06
N GLN A 282 5.36 29.41 9.20
CA GLN A 282 5.59 27.98 9.39
C GLN A 282 4.25 27.31 9.67
N ARG A 283 3.95 26.25 8.93
CA ARG A 283 2.80 25.39 9.21
C ARG A 283 3.23 24.39 10.28
N ILE A 284 2.44 24.28 11.34
CA ILE A 284 2.75 23.45 12.51
C ILE A 284 1.52 22.67 12.97
N GLY A 285 1.75 21.57 13.70
CA GLY A 285 0.72 20.83 14.41
C GLY A 285 1.16 20.60 15.85
N PHE A 286 0.28 20.84 16.83
CA PHE A 286 0.59 20.62 18.25
C PHE A 286 0.53 19.12 18.55
N ARG A 287 1.67 18.50 18.85
CA ARG A 287 1.77 17.09 19.21
C ARG A 287 3.06 16.76 19.95
N THR A 288 3.00 15.87 20.93
CA THR A 288 4.18 15.39 21.66
C THR A 288 4.48 13.94 21.27
N VAL A 289 5.72 13.64 20.86
CA VAL A 289 6.22 12.27 20.65
C VAL A 289 7.16 11.91 21.78
N VAL A 290 6.94 10.75 22.41
CA VAL A 290 7.81 10.26 23.50
C VAL A 290 8.13 8.79 23.30
N LEU A 291 9.42 8.46 23.26
CA LEU A 291 9.89 7.09 23.44
C LEU A 291 9.97 6.78 24.94
N ARG A 292 9.20 5.78 25.38
CA ARG A 292 9.32 5.22 26.74
C ARG A 292 9.95 3.84 26.66
N GLN A 293 11.23 3.78 27.01
CA GLN A 293 12.03 2.55 27.04
C GLN A 293 11.27 1.40 27.69
N ARG A 294 11.32 0.21 27.06
CA ARG A 294 10.61 -1.01 27.50
C ARG A 294 9.09 -0.87 27.65
N ASN A 295 8.50 0.10 26.96
CA ASN A 295 7.06 0.24 26.92
C ASN A 295 6.56 0.49 25.50
N GLY A 296 6.90 1.62 24.87
CA GLY A 296 6.42 1.94 23.53
C GLY A 296 6.70 3.37 23.10
N ILE A 297 6.24 3.68 21.89
CA ILE A 297 6.27 5.03 21.32
C ILE A 297 4.89 5.67 21.55
N TYR A 298 4.89 6.89 22.07
CA TYR A 298 3.68 7.61 22.43
C TYR A 298 3.50 8.84 21.56
N VAL A 299 2.28 9.09 21.10
CA VAL A 299 1.86 10.34 20.48
C VAL A 299 0.74 10.92 21.34
N ASN A 300 0.90 12.16 21.82
CA ASN A 300 -0.09 12.85 22.67
C ASN A 300 -0.50 12.02 23.91
N GLY A 301 0.46 11.32 24.51
CA GLY A 301 0.23 10.46 25.67
C GLY A 301 -0.43 9.11 25.38
N VAL A 302 -0.78 8.81 24.12
CA VAL A 302 -1.34 7.52 23.69
C VAL A 302 -0.26 6.63 23.09
N LYS A 303 -0.21 5.36 23.52
CA LYS A 303 0.74 4.37 23.04
C LYS A 303 0.34 3.92 21.64
N MET A 304 1.25 4.05 20.68
CA MET A 304 0.94 3.82 19.27
C MET A 304 1.21 2.38 18.84
N LYS A 305 0.33 1.90 17.95
CA LYS A 305 0.58 0.78 17.04
C LYS A 305 0.63 1.33 15.62
N PHE A 306 1.78 1.25 14.98
CA PHE A 306 1.99 1.68 13.61
C PHE A 306 1.47 0.60 12.64
N LYS A 307 0.52 1.00 11.82
CA LYS A 307 -0.01 0.27 10.66
C LYS A 307 0.67 0.88 9.45
N GLY A 308 1.91 0.47 9.22
CA GLY A 308 2.85 1.16 8.34
C GLY A 308 3.07 0.48 6.99
N VAL A 309 3.60 1.23 6.03
CA VAL A 309 4.10 0.71 4.75
C VAL A 309 5.40 1.43 4.35
N ASN A 310 6.31 0.72 3.69
CA ASN A 310 7.49 1.30 3.06
C ASN A 310 7.12 1.93 1.70
N ARG A 311 7.59 3.14 1.42
CA ARG A 311 7.27 3.84 0.17
C ARG A 311 8.53 4.38 -0.50
N HIS A 312 8.75 3.96 -1.74
CA HIS A 312 9.62 4.66 -2.67
C HIS A 312 8.91 5.86 -3.32
N SER A 313 9.60 7.00 -3.48
CA SER A 313 9.11 8.08 -4.35
C SER A 313 9.24 7.63 -5.80
N PHE A 314 8.15 7.10 -6.35
CA PHE A 314 8.18 6.41 -7.64
C PHE A 314 6.86 6.56 -8.42
N ARG A 315 7.01 6.75 -9.74
CA ARG A 315 5.95 6.62 -10.75
C ARG A 315 6.50 6.00 -12.04
N PRO A 316 5.69 5.21 -12.78
CA PRO A 316 6.20 4.48 -13.93
C PRO A 316 6.80 5.37 -15.01
N GLU A 317 6.14 6.49 -15.34
CA GLU A 317 6.52 7.38 -16.44
C GLU A 317 7.61 8.39 -16.06
N SER A 318 7.75 8.70 -14.79
CA SER A 318 8.61 9.80 -14.32
C SER A 318 9.69 9.37 -13.32
N GLY A 319 9.76 8.06 -13.03
CA GLY A 319 10.68 7.50 -12.06
C GLY A 319 10.52 8.19 -10.71
N ARG A 320 11.58 8.82 -10.23
CA ARG A 320 11.59 9.51 -8.92
C ARG A 320 11.05 10.93 -8.95
N THR A 321 10.77 11.47 -10.13
CA THR A 321 10.19 12.81 -10.26
C THR A 321 8.70 12.72 -10.00
N THR A 322 8.25 13.12 -8.82
CA THR A 322 6.83 13.08 -8.45
C THR A 322 6.19 14.47 -8.47
N SER A 323 4.95 14.59 -8.02
CA SER A 323 4.26 15.88 -7.88
C SER A 323 3.35 15.89 -6.66
N LYS A 324 2.86 17.08 -6.30
CA LYS A 324 1.91 17.25 -5.20
C LYS A 324 0.63 16.42 -5.39
N ALA A 325 0.12 16.35 -6.61
CA ALA A 325 -1.08 15.56 -6.91
C ALA A 325 -0.84 14.06 -6.68
N ILE A 326 0.33 13.57 -7.12
CA ILE A 326 0.79 12.19 -6.88
C ILE A 326 0.90 11.91 -5.38
N SER A 327 1.53 12.80 -4.61
CA SER A 327 1.68 12.61 -3.16
C SER A 327 0.36 12.59 -2.41
N ILE A 328 -0.58 13.47 -2.78
CA ILE A 328 -1.93 13.45 -2.20
C ILE A 328 -2.62 12.11 -2.51
N ALA A 329 -2.50 11.63 -3.76
CA ALA A 329 -3.07 10.35 -4.16
C ALA A 329 -2.47 9.18 -3.36
N ASP A 330 -1.15 9.15 -3.17
CA ASP A 330 -0.46 8.12 -2.39
C ASP A 330 -0.96 8.12 -0.94
N VAL A 331 -0.98 9.27 -0.27
CA VAL A 331 -1.42 9.36 1.14
C VAL A 331 -2.89 8.95 1.28
N LEU A 332 -3.76 9.34 0.34
CA LEU A 332 -5.16 8.92 0.35
C LEU A 332 -5.30 7.41 0.16
N LEU A 333 -4.52 6.80 -0.75
CA LEU A 333 -4.56 5.35 -0.99
C LEU A 333 -4.03 4.55 0.21
N ILE A 334 -2.96 5.02 0.85
CA ILE A 334 -2.44 4.46 2.10
C ILE A 334 -3.54 4.50 3.19
N LYS A 335 -4.20 5.65 3.36
CA LYS A 335 -5.30 5.79 4.33
C LYS A 335 -6.53 4.95 3.96
N GLU A 336 -6.78 4.69 2.68
CA GLU A 336 -7.87 3.81 2.23
C GLU A 336 -7.69 2.37 2.73
N MET A 337 -6.45 1.92 2.96
CA MET A 337 -6.12 0.64 3.58
C MET A 337 -6.13 0.67 5.12
N ASN A 338 -6.68 1.74 5.73
CA ASN A 338 -6.71 1.96 7.18
C ASN A 338 -5.32 2.05 7.85
N MET A 339 -4.28 2.36 7.06
CA MET A 339 -2.92 2.60 7.55
C MET A 339 -2.80 3.96 8.26
N ASN A 340 -1.83 4.07 9.17
CA ASN A 340 -1.57 5.31 9.91
C ASN A 340 -0.11 5.79 9.82
N ALA A 341 0.78 5.05 9.16
CA ALA A 341 2.18 5.41 9.05
C ALA A 341 2.80 5.03 7.70
N VAL A 342 3.91 5.70 7.38
CA VAL A 342 4.76 5.42 6.21
C VAL A 342 6.23 5.55 6.60
N ARG A 343 7.06 4.66 6.07
CA ARG A 343 8.52 4.75 6.16
C ARG A 343 9.08 5.15 4.80
N MET A 344 10.01 6.09 4.80
CA MET A 344 10.62 6.64 3.59
C MET A 344 11.82 5.80 3.16
N SER A 345 11.55 4.62 2.59
CA SER A 345 12.56 3.69 2.10
C SER A 345 13.26 4.22 0.83
N HIS A 346 14.56 4.47 0.80
CA HIS A 346 15.51 4.59 1.93
C HIS A 346 16.20 5.94 1.83
N TYR A 347 15.43 7.02 1.90
CA TYR A 347 15.90 8.40 1.70
C TYR A 347 14.79 9.42 2.04
N PRO A 348 15.14 10.70 2.25
CA PRO A 348 14.15 11.72 2.55
C PRO A 348 13.14 11.93 1.41
N PRO A 349 11.84 12.10 1.73
CA PRO A 349 10.77 12.28 0.76
C PRO A 349 10.85 13.63 0.04
N ASP A 350 10.00 13.80 -0.96
CA ASP A 350 9.74 15.10 -1.58
C ASP A 350 8.99 16.01 -0.58
N ALA A 351 9.30 17.31 -0.55
CA ALA A 351 8.64 18.27 0.35
C ALA A 351 7.11 18.19 0.30
N HIS A 352 6.53 18.11 -0.90
CA HIS A 352 5.08 18.03 -1.08
C HIS A 352 4.45 16.74 -0.54
N PHE A 353 5.22 15.66 -0.32
CA PHE A 353 4.75 14.43 0.32
C PHE A 353 4.60 14.64 1.83
N LEU A 354 5.56 15.28 2.48
CA LEU A 354 5.45 15.65 3.90
C LEU A 354 4.29 16.63 4.12
N GLU A 355 4.11 17.61 3.22
CA GLU A 355 2.94 18.50 3.28
C GLU A 355 1.61 17.75 3.19
N ALA A 356 1.55 16.68 2.36
CA ALA A 356 0.37 15.84 2.22
C ALA A 356 0.14 15.01 3.50
N CYS A 357 1.20 14.44 4.08
CA CYS A 357 1.15 13.69 5.34
C CYS A 357 0.68 14.57 6.51
N ASP A 358 1.19 15.79 6.61
CA ASP A 358 0.75 16.76 7.61
C ASP A 358 -0.74 17.08 7.48
N SER A 359 -1.21 17.28 6.25
CA SER A 359 -2.55 17.80 5.96
C SER A 359 -3.63 16.73 6.02
N LEU A 360 -3.30 15.48 5.66
CA LEU A 360 -4.22 14.35 5.59
C LEU A 360 -4.10 13.42 6.80
N GLY A 361 -3.06 13.59 7.62
CA GLY A 361 -2.78 12.80 8.80
C GLY A 361 -2.15 11.46 8.47
N LEU A 362 -0.83 11.41 8.39
CA LEU A 362 -0.05 10.17 8.26
C LEU A 362 1.25 10.34 9.04
N TYR A 363 1.60 9.38 9.89
CA TYR A 363 2.88 9.40 10.61
C TYR A 363 4.03 9.02 9.67
N VAL A 364 5.13 9.75 9.73
CA VAL A 364 6.29 9.54 8.86
C VAL A 364 7.49 9.10 9.70
N MET A 365 8.13 8.03 9.25
CA MET A 365 9.52 7.72 9.58
C MET A 365 10.40 8.22 8.44
N ASP A 366 11.13 9.29 8.70
CA ASP A 366 12.00 9.94 7.72
C ASP A 366 13.44 9.45 7.87
N GLU A 367 14.09 9.11 6.76
CA GLU A 367 15.27 8.25 6.74
C GLU A 367 16.42 8.90 5.98
N GLN A 368 17.57 9.05 6.65
CA GLN A 368 18.82 9.34 5.96
C GLN A 368 19.16 8.16 5.06
N ALA A 369 19.53 8.44 3.81
CA ALA A 369 19.84 7.40 2.86
C ALA A 369 21.06 6.55 3.24
N GLY A 370 21.00 5.27 2.86
CA GLY A 370 22.02 4.26 3.13
C GLY A 370 21.37 2.90 3.11
N TRP A 371 22.06 1.89 2.58
CA TRP A 371 21.59 0.50 2.58
C TRP A 371 22.73 -0.42 3.04
N HIS A 372 23.24 -1.38 2.27
CA HIS A 372 24.41 -2.14 2.77
C HIS A 372 25.71 -1.29 2.91
N GLY A 373 25.71 -0.06 2.38
CA GLY A 373 26.77 0.94 2.56
C GLY A 373 26.24 2.25 3.13
N ASN A 374 27.15 3.08 3.66
CA ASN A 374 26.85 4.36 4.28
C ASN A 374 27.71 5.50 3.70
N TYR A 375 27.28 6.74 3.92
CA TYR A 375 28.11 7.91 3.65
C TYR A 375 29.29 7.95 4.64
N ASP A 376 30.43 8.47 4.19
CA ASP A 376 31.49 8.88 5.11
C ASP A 376 31.00 10.00 6.04
N THR A 377 31.69 10.19 7.17
CA THR A 377 31.23 11.10 8.22
C THR A 377 31.17 12.55 7.76
N GLU A 378 32.07 13.01 6.87
CA GLU A 378 32.07 14.39 6.40
C GLU A 378 30.85 14.67 5.54
N THR A 379 30.63 13.85 4.51
CA THR A 379 29.48 13.93 3.62
C THR A 379 28.18 13.73 4.39
N GLY A 380 28.10 12.66 5.20
CA GLY A 380 26.92 12.33 5.99
C GLY A 380 26.55 13.42 7.00
N THR A 381 27.51 14.11 7.60
CA THR A 381 27.24 15.25 8.50
C THR A 381 26.55 16.39 7.77
N GLY A 382 26.97 16.69 6.53
CA GLY A 382 26.31 17.67 5.67
C GLY A 382 24.86 17.27 5.37
N LEU A 383 24.67 16.04 4.91
CA LEU A 383 23.36 15.53 4.48
C LEU A 383 22.34 15.43 5.64
N VAL A 384 22.76 15.04 6.86
CA VAL A 384 21.86 15.07 8.04
C VAL A 384 21.43 16.50 8.37
N LYS A 385 22.35 17.47 8.27
CA LYS A 385 22.01 18.88 8.52
C LYS A 385 21.06 19.41 7.46
N GLU A 386 21.24 19.04 6.20
CA GLU A 386 20.34 19.41 5.09
C GLU A 386 18.93 18.84 5.33
N MET A 387 18.82 17.53 5.58
CA MET A 387 17.55 16.85 5.87
C MET A 387 16.84 17.49 7.07
N ILE A 388 17.48 17.57 8.24
CA ILE A 388 16.81 18.11 9.44
C ILE A 388 16.46 19.59 9.24
N THR A 389 17.30 20.39 8.61
CA THR A 389 16.98 21.81 8.35
C THR A 389 15.73 21.96 7.47
N HIS A 390 15.58 21.09 6.48
CA HIS A 390 14.45 21.07 5.57
C HIS A 390 13.17 20.55 6.28
N ASP A 391 13.28 19.47 7.05
CA ASP A 391 12.12 18.65 7.43
C ASP A 391 11.64 18.83 8.89
N VAL A 392 12.45 19.45 9.76
CA VAL A 392 12.24 19.42 11.23
C VAL A 392 10.87 19.90 11.70
N ASN A 393 10.23 20.83 10.97
CA ASN A 393 8.97 21.44 11.38
C ASN A 393 7.72 20.64 10.99
N HIS A 394 7.84 19.56 10.22
CA HIS A 394 6.70 18.73 9.84
C HIS A 394 6.15 17.95 11.04
N PRO A 395 4.88 18.18 11.48
CA PRO A 395 4.29 17.43 12.58
C PRO A 395 4.13 15.94 12.26
N SER A 396 4.03 15.58 10.97
CA SER A 396 3.91 14.20 10.50
C SER A 396 5.10 13.32 10.82
N ILE A 397 6.32 13.87 10.80
CA ILE A 397 7.52 13.10 11.13
C ILE A 397 7.54 12.82 12.61
N VAL A 398 7.46 11.55 12.99
CA VAL A 398 7.47 11.10 14.39
C VAL A 398 8.68 10.28 14.74
N ILE A 399 9.43 9.77 13.76
CA ILE A 399 10.64 8.96 13.94
C ILE A 399 11.66 9.38 12.88
N TRP A 400 12.94 9.44 13.26
CA TRP A 400 14.07 9.53 12.34
C TRP A 400 14.76 8.17 12.18
N ALA A 401 15.29 7.89 11.00
CA ALA A 401 16.10 6.71 10.73
C ALA A 401 17.46 7.11 10.13
N ASN A 402 18.51 6.39 10.52
CA ASN A 402 19.89 6.61 10.03
C ASN A 402 20.32 5.43 9.15
N GLY A 403 20.00 5.43 7.86
CA GLY A 403 20.34 4.33 6.93
C GLY A 403 19.52 3.05 7.14
N ASN A 404 19.74 2.05 6.29
CA ASN A 404 19.02 0.77 6.29
C ASN A 404 19.99 -0.43 6.29
N GLU A 405 19.64 -1.56 6.92
CA GLU A 405 20.37 -2.85 6.78
C GLU A 405 21.91 -2.78 6.88
N GLY A 406 22.44 -2.07 7.88
CA GLY A 406 23.89 -1.91 8.08
C GLY A 406 24.48 -0.62 7.49
N GLY A 407 23.70 0.14 6.74
CA GLY A 407 24.04 1.44 6.15
C GLY A 407 24.01 2.60 7.13
N HIS A 408 24.01 2.29 8.41
CA HIS A 408 23.99 3.27 9.47
C HIS A 408 25.40 3.84 9.65
N ASN A 409 25.58 5.16 9.51
CA ASN A 409 26.81 5.79 9.98
C ASN A 409 26.59 6.22 11.44
N LYS A 410 27.04 5.36 12.38
CA LYS A 410 26.86 5.57 13.83
C LYS A 410 27.55 6.82 14.37
N ALA A 411 28.54 7.37 13.65
CA ALA A 411 29.15 8.64 14.03
C ALA A 411 28.17 9.81 13.92
N LEU A 412 27.08 9.66 13.15
CA LEU A 412 26.07 10.70 12.94
C LEU A 412 24.93 10.65 13.97
N ASP A 413 24.82 9.61 14.79
CA ASP A 413 23.67 9.39 15.69
C ASP A 413 23.41 10.57 16.65
N HIS A 414 24.46 11.24 17.11
CA HIS A 414 24.36 12.42 18.00
C HIS A 414 23.73 13.65 17.32
N LEU A 415 23.84 13.76 16.00
CA LEU A 415 23.36 14.93 15.26
C LEU A 415 21.84 15.03 15.27
N PHE A 416 21.13 13.90 15.27
CA PHE A 416 19.66 13.89 15.28
C PHE A 416 19.08 14.61 16.51
N PRO A 417 19.38 14.20 17.77
CA PRO A 417 18.89 14.91 18.94
C PRO A 417 19.56 16.28 19.16
N GLU A 418 20.72 16.57 18.56
CA GLU A 418 21.32 17.91 18.63
C GLU A 418 20.62 18.91 17.70
N LEU A 419 20.08 18.46 16.57
CA LEU A 419 19.50 19.30 15.53
C LEU A 419 17.97 19.37 15.59
N ASP A 420 17.31 18.39 16.22
CA ASP A 420 15.85 18.30 16.34
C ASP A 420 15.34 18.81 17.71
N PRO A 421 14.75 20.02 17.81
CA PRO A 421 14.29 20.57 19.09
C PRO A 421 13.10 19.81 19.70
N GLN A 422 12.50 18.87 18.96
CA GLN A 422 11.40 18.03 19.43
C GLN A 422 11.88 16.73 20.09
N GLN A 423 13.19 16.42 20.01
CA GLN A 423 13.77 15.19 20.57
C GLN A 423 13.07 13.91 20.09
N ARG A 424 12.76 13.81 18.78
CA ARG A 424 12.09 12.61 18.25
C ARG A 424 13.00 11.38 18.35
N PRO A 425 12.40 10.17 18.47
CA PRO A 425 13.15 8.93 18.47
C PRO A 425 13.93 8.73 17.17
N VAL A 426 15.14 8.17 17.32
CA VAL A 426 15.99 7.74 16.21
C VAL A 426 16.08 6.22 16.24
N VAL A 427 15.95 5.57 15.08
CA VAL A 427 16.08 4.12 14.90
C VAL A 427 17.17 3.76 13.88
N HIS A 428 17.72 2.55 14.01
CA HIS A 428 18.48 1.90 12.96
C HIS A 428 17.60 0.78 12.40
N PRO A 429 16.94 0.96 11.23
CA PRO A 429 16.24 -0.14 10.54
C PRO A 429 17.13 -1.40 10.47
N TRP A 430 16.56 -2.59 10.66
CA TRP A 430 17.28 -3.87 10.74
C TRP A 430 18.06 -4.17 12.04
N GLN A 431 18.15 -3.25 13.03
CA GLN A 431 18.97 -3.45 14.24
C GLN A 431 18.29 -2.90 15.52
N LEU A 432 18.45 -3.58 16.66
CA LEU A 432 18.22 -2.96 17.98
C LEU A 432 19.06 -1.70 18.15
N PHE A 433 18.38 -0.57 18.35
CA PHE A 433 18.98 0.72 18.66
C PHE A 433 18.02 1.54 19.51
N ASN A 434 18.55 2.25 20.51
CA ASN A 434 17.75 3.10 21.41
C ASN A 434 16.53 2.37 22.02
N GLY A 435 16.66 1.07 22.34
CA GLY A 435 15.60 0.24 22.93
C GLY A 435 14.41 -0.09 22.02
N ILE A 436 14.57 0.13 20.71
CA ILE A 436 13.63 -0.26 19.67
C ILE A 436 14.34 -1.25 18.75
N GLU A 437 13.70 -2.38 18.51
CA GLU A 437 14.26 -3.48 17.76
C GLU A 437 13.42 -3.71 16.49
N THR A 438 14.07 -3.43 15.36
CA THR A 438 13.51 -3.14 14.05
C THR A 438 13.88 -4.15 12.97
N GLN A 439 14.56 -5.26 13.30
CA GLN A 439 14.91 -6.33 12.36
C GLN A 439 13.75 -6.64 11.39
N HIS A 440 14.08 -6.75 10.10
CA HIS A 440 13.09 -7.04 9.08
C HIS A 440 12.75 -8.54 9.02
N TYR A 441 11.61 -8.84 8.41
CA TYR A 441 11.25 -10.18 7.93
C TYR A 441 11.40 -11.32 8.94
N ARG A 442 11.10 -11.02 10.22
CA ARG A 442 11.09 -12.05 11.27
C ARG A 442 9.97 -13.03 11.04
N GLU A 443 10.26 -14.32 11.14
CA GLU A 443 9.22 -15.36 11.09
C GLU A 443 8.27 -15.20 12.27
N TYR A 444 7.06 -15.75 12.13
CA TYR A 444 5.99 -15.56 13.10
C TYR A 444 6.40 -16.05 14.49
N ASP A 445 7.00 -17.23 14.58
CA ASP A 445 7.47 -17.85 15.83
C ASP A 445 8.96 -17.57 16.12
N TYR A 446 9.58 -16.64 15.38
CA TYR A 446 10.98 -16.31 15.58
C TYR A 446 11.18 -15.54 16.89
N GLY A 447 11.91 -16.14 17.85
CA GLY A 447 12.46 -15.37 18.96
C GLY A 447 12.64 -16.04 20.30
N ILE A 448 13.52 -17.05 20.35
CA ILE A 448 14.08 -17.47 21.65
C ILE A 448 14.74 -16.24 22.31
N ALA A 449 14.37 -15.99 23.57
CA ALA A 449 14.79 -14.86 24.41
C ALA A 449 14.24 -13.47 24.04
N ASN A 450 14.71 -12.82 22.98
CA ASN A 450 14.61 -11.37 22.84
C ASN A 450 13.27 -10.81 22.29
N TYR A 451 12.35 -11.64 21.82
CA TYR A 451 11.13 -11.16 21.14
C TYR A 451 9.84 -11.54 21.86
N GLU A 452 9.62 -12.84 22.10
CA GLU A 452 8.50 -13.30 22.94
C GLU A 452 8.72 -13.00 24.42
N HIS A 453 9.98 -12.97 24.85
CA HIS A 453 10.40 -12.75 26.23
C HIS A 453 11.37 -11.56 26.36
N GLY A 454 11.42 -10.74 25.31
CA GLY A 454 12.24 -9.54 25.26
C GLY A 454 11.79 -8.46 26.21
N LYS A 455 12.64 -7.43 26.36
CA LYS A 455 12.31 -6.22 27.11
C LYS A 455 12.21 -4.99 26.22
N GLU A 456 12.67 -5.09 24.98
CA GLU A 456 12.75 -3.96 24.05
C GLU A 456 11.47 -3.82 23.23
N ILE A 457 11.23 -2.61 22.71
CA ILE A 457 10.08 -2.34 21.85
C ILE A 457 10.30 -3.05 20.51
N VAL A 458 9.29 -3.75 20.02
CA VAL A 458 9.36 -4.46 18.73
C VAL A 458 8.58 -3.69 17.67
N MET A 459 9.27 -3.30 16.60
CA MET A 459 8.68 -2.56 15.49
C MET A 459 9.45 -2.87 14.20
N PRO A 460 9.21 -4.03 13.55
CA PRO A 460 9.88 -4.33 12.28
C PRO A 460 9.64 -3.20 11.28
N THR A 461 10.73 -2.67 10.74
CA THR A 461 10.70 -1.61 9.71
C THR A 461 10.39 -2.16 8.31
N GLU A 462 10.45 -3.48 8.13
CA GLU A 462 9.94 -4.21 6.97
C GLU A 462 9.44 -5.60 7.44
N PHE A 463 8.23 -6.00 7.07
CA PHE A 463 7.72 -7.37 7.29
C PHE A 463 6.72 -7.76 6.21
N LEU A 464 6.47 -9.07 6.06
CA LEU A 464 5.59 -9.66 5.04
C LEU A 464 5.84 -9.09 3.63
N HIS A 465 7.05 -9.32 3.12
CA HIS A 465 7.51 -8.83 1.81
C HIS A 465 6.61 -9.34 0.67
N GLY A 466 5.95 -8.48 -0.09
CA GLY A 466 4.96 -8.88 -1.10
C GLY A 466 5.49 -9.07 -2.51
N GLN A 467 6.64 -9.72 -2.67
CA GLN A 467 7.13 -10.01 -4.03
C GLN A 467 6.13 -10.92 -4.74
N PHE A 468 5.68 -10.53 -5.94
CA PHE A 468 4.60 -11.18 -6.69
C PHE A 468 3.32 -11.40 -5.84
N ASP A 469 3.11 -10.52 -4.85
CA ASP A 469 2.14 -10.53 -3.75
C ASP A 469 1.95 -11.89 -3.04
N GLY A 470 3.06 -12.61 -2.86
CA GLY A 470 3.20 -13.48 -1.69
C GLY A 470 3.76 -12.67 -0.54
N GLY A 471 2.97 -12.41 0.50
CA GLY A 471 3.26 -11.46 1.59
C GLY A 471 2.09 -10.52 1.81
N HIS A 472 2.36 -9.30 2.29
CA HIS A 472 1.36 -8.24 2.54
C HIS A 472 0.15 -8.70 3.35
N GLY A 473 -0.95 -9.07 2.68
CA GLY A 473 -2.15 -9.58 3.31
C GLY A 473 -2.03 -11.04 3.77
N ALA A 474 -1.15 -11.84 3.16
CA ALA A 474 -0.91 -13.23 3.51
C ALA A 474 -0.10 -13.34 4.81
N GLY A 475 -0.71 -13.92 5.84
CA GLY A 475 -0.15 -13.99 7.20
C GLY A 475 -0.41 -12.73 8.04
N LEU A 476 -0.94 -11.65 7.47
CA LEU A 476 -1.11 -10.38 8.18
C LEU A 476 -2.00 -10.49 9.40
N GLU A 477 -3.09 -11.27 9.31
CA GLU A 477 -4.00 -11.47 10.44
C GLU A 477 -3.26 -12.09 11.64
N ASP A 478 -2.49 -13.16 11.41
CA ASP A 478 -1.71 -13.83 12.45
C ASP A 478 -0.72 -12.85 13.09
N TYR A 479 0.12 -12.19 12.28
CA TYR A 479 1.10 -11.22 12.80
C TYR A 479 0.42 -10.06 13.51
N TRP A 480 -0.65 -9.50 12.95
CA TRP A 480 -1.30 -8.33 13.50
C TRP A 480 -1.99 -8.60 14.82
N GLU A 481 -2.72 -9.72 14.97
CA GLU A 481 -3.35 -10.06 16.25
C GLU A 481 -2.29 -10.34 17.33
N LYS A 482 -1.18 -10.99 16.97
CA LYS A 482 -0.03 -11.18 17.87
C LYS A 482 0.59 -9.84 18.28
N MET A 483 0.83 -8.94 17.33
CA MET A 483 1.36 -7.60 17.59
C MET A 483 0.39 -6.75 18.40
N TRP A 484 -0.91 -6.84 18.14
CA TRP A 484 -1.96 -6.09 18.83
C TRP A 484 -1.96 -6.44 20.33
N HIS A 485 -1.90 -7.73 20.66
CA HIS A 485 -1.93 -8.21 22.04
C HIS A 485 -0.56 -8.20 22.76
N ASN A 486 0.56 -8.05 22.03
CA ASN A 486 1.86 -7.90 22.66
C ASN A 486 2.07 -6.46 23.17
N PRO A 487 2.30 -6.24 24.49
CA PRO A 487 2.47 -4.91 25.04
C PRO A 487 3.74 -4.20 24.57
N LEU A 488 4.79 -4.91 24.13
CA LEU A 488 6.04 -4.29 23.64
C LEU A 488 6.04 -4.04 22.13
N SER A 489 5.07 -4.58 21.39
CA SER A 489 4.97 -4.28 19.96
C SER A 489 4.49 -2.85 19.75
N ALA A 490 5.10 -2.13 18.81
CA ALA A 490 4.62 -0.86 18.29
C ALA A 490 4.03 -1.01 16.86
N GLY A 491 3.61 -2.20 16.46
CA GLY A 491 3.18 -2.49 15.08
C GLY A 491 4.37 -2.72 14.14
N GLY A 492 4.27 -2.33 12.86
CA GLY A 492 5.31 -2.55 11.86
C GLY A 492 4.98 -1.93 10.50
N PHE A 493 5.89 -2.12 9.52
CA PHE A 493 5.78 -1.54 8.18
C PHE A 493 5.89 -2.62 7.09
N LEU A 494 4.85 -2.76 6.24
CA LEU A 494 4.84 -3.71 5.11
C LEU A 494 5.86 -3.32 4.03
N TRP A 495 6.41 -4.30 3.31
CA TRP A 495 7.33 -4.07 2.17
C TRP A 495 6.73 -4.58 0.85
N ASP A 496 6.39 -3.72 -0.11
CA ASP A 496 6.29 -2.24 -0.03
C ASP A 496 4.97 -1.70 -0.63
N PHE A 497 4.85 -0.37 -0.80
CA PHE A 497 3.61 0.28 -1.19
C PHE A 497 3.16 -0.06 -2.62
N ALA A 498 4.06 0.04 -3.61
CA ALA A 498 3.72 -0.07 -5.03
C ALA A 498 4.87 -0.67 -5.84
N ASP A 499 4.52 -1.49 -6.83
CA ASP A 499 5.49 -2.08 -7.76
C ASP A 499 6.32 -0.99 -8.46
N GLN A 500 7.63 -1.15 -8.43
CA GLN A 500 8.62 -0.28 -9.06
C GLN A 500 8.82 -0.63 -10.55
N GLY A 501 7.72 -0.65 -11.31
CA GLY A 501 7.74 -0.81 -12.76
C GLY A 501 7.98 0.53 -13.49
N VAL A 502 9.09 0.68 -14.22
CA VAL A 502 9.37 1.86 -15.05
C VAL A 502 8.87 1.68 -16.48
N VAL A 503 8.35 2.76 -17.09
CA VAL A 503 8.09 2.81 -18.53
C VAL A 503 9.39 3.11 -19.26
N ARG A 504 9.97 2.08 -19.88
CA ARG A 504 11.30 2.15 -20.52
C ARG A 504 11.24 2.63 -21.96
N LYS A 505 11.91 3.75 -22.22
CA LYS A 505 12.03 4.32 -23.58
C LYS A 505 12.78 3.40 -24.54
N ASP A 506 13.77 2.66 -24.05
CA ASP A 506 14.53 1.69 -24.85
C ASP A 506 13.82 0.35 -25.06
N LEU A 507 12.69 0.13 -24.38
CA LEU A 507 11.79 -1.02 -24.58
C LEU A 507 10.44 -0.59 -25.19
N HIS A 508 10.44 0.44 -26.04
CA HIS A 508 9.23 0.92 -26.73
C HIS A 508 8.07 1.29 -25.79
N ASP A 509 8.38 1.97 -24.69
CA ASP A 509 7.42 2.40 -23.67
C ASP A 509 6.70 1.22 -22.97
N SER A 510 7.35 0.06 -22.88
CA SER A 510 6.87 -1.04 -22.03
C SER A 510 7.24 -0.83 -20.56
N LEU A 511 6.42 -1.39 -19.66
CA LEU A 511 6.75 -1.50 -18.24
C LEU A 511 7.88 -2.52 -18.02
N ASP A 512 8.76 -2.24 -17.07
CA ASP A 512 9.82 -3.13 -16.62
C ASP A 512 10.06 -2.98 -15.11
N THR A 513 9.98 -4.10 -14.41
CA THR A 513 10.20 -4.25 -12.96
C THR A 513 11.62 -4.77 -12.64
N ASP A 514 12.56 -4.68 -13.58
CA ASP A 514 13.88 -5.35 -13.53
C ASP A 514 13.68 -6.86 -13.32
N HIS A 515 12.88 -7.45 -14.22
CA HIS A 515 12.34 -8.80 -14.12
C HIS A 515 11.41 -9.02 -12.92
N HIS A 516 11.96 -9.11 -11.72
CA HIS A 516 11.22 -9.48 -10.50
C HIS A 516 11.58 -8.63 -9.28
N ARG A 517 12.60 -7.77 -9.40
CA ARG A 517 13.16 -7.06 -8.24
C ARG A 517 12.33 -5.85 -7.82
N GLY A 518 11.56 -5.29 -8.75
CA GLY A 518 10.64 -4.19 -8.51
C GLY A 518 9.17 -4.61 -8.48
N ALA A 519 8.85 -5.89 -8.28
CA ALA A 519 7.47 -6.39 -8.26
C ALA A 519 7.04 -6.77 -6.83
N ASP A 520 7.14 -5.82 -5.90
CA ASP A 520 7.07 -6.01 -4.44
C ASP A 520 5.84 -5.33 -3.77
N GLY A 521 5.00 -4.65 -4.56
CA GLY A 521 3.99 -3.72 -4.07
C GLY A 521 2.68 -4.36 -3.62
N ILE A 522 1.95 -3.65 -2.76
CA ILE A 522 0.53 -3.94 -2.46
C ILE A 522 -0.36 -3.60 -3.66
N VAL A 523 0.08 -2.64 -4.47
CA VAL A 523 -0.57 -2.20 -5.69
C VAL A 523 0.41 -2.21 -6.86
N GLY A 524 -0.12 -2.33 -8.08
CA GLY A 524 0.69 -2.26 -9.30
C GLY A 524 1.33 -0.90 -9.55
N PRO A 525 2.13 -0.76 -10.63
CA PRO A 525 2.86 0.48 -10.96
C PRO A 525 1.93 1.69 -11.14
N HIS A 526 0.69 1.47 -11.61
CA HIS A 526 -0.35 2.50 -11.74
C HIS A 526 -1.39 2.45 -10.62
N HIS A 527 -1.05 1.79 -9.52
CA HIS A 527 -1.88 1.56 -8.35
C HIS A 527 -3.09 0.64 -8.56
N GLU A 528 -2.98 -0.32 -9.47
CA GLU A 528 -3.96 -1.39 -9.59
C GLU A 528 -4.07 -2.15 -8.27
N LYS A 529 -5.29 -2.26 -7.74
CA LYS A 529 -5.53 -2.86 -6.42
C LYS A 529 -5.59 -4.37 -6.50
N GLU A 530 -4.68 -5.02 -5.78
CA GLU A 530 -4.60 -6.47 -5.65
C GLU A 530 -5.44 -7.01 -4.49
N GLY A 531 -5.48 -8.33 -4.34
CA GLY A 531 -6.19 -8.97 -3.23
C GLY A 531 -5.70 -8.50 -1.85
N SER A 532 -4.38 -8.34 -1.66
CA SER A 532 -3.82 -7.88 -0.38
C SER A 532 -4.27 -6.48 0.02
N PHE A 533 -4.55 -5.57 -0.92
CA PHE A 533 -5.10 -4.24 -0.62
C PHE A 533 -6.34 -4.34 0.27
N PHE A 534 -7.27 -5.22 -0.11
CA PHE A 534 -8.53 -5.39 0.62
C PHE A 534 -8.35 -6.18 1.91
N THR A 535 -7.43 -7.15 1.93
CA THR A 535 -7.08 -7.87 3.16
C THR A 535 -6.52 -6.90 4.21
N ILE A 536 -5.57 -6.04 3.83
CA ILE A 536 -4.99 -5.03 4.72
C ILE A 536 -6.09 -4.09 5.21
N LYS A 537 -6.94 -3.59 4.29
CA LYS A 537 -8.08 -2.73 4.64
C LYS A 537 -8.95 -3.36 5.72
N GLU A 538 -9.26 -4.66 5.63
CA GLU A 538 -10.04 -5.36 6.65
C GLU A 538 -9.26 -5.56 7.96
N VAL A 539 -8.06 -6.16 7.90
CA VAL A 539 -7.29 -6.55 9.09
C VAL A 539 -6.88 -5.33 9.92
N TRP A 540 -6.54 -4.23 9.25
CA TRP A 540 -6.15 -2.97 9.90
C TRP A 540 -7.31 -2.00 10.09
N CYS A 541 -8.54 -2.43 9.84
CA CYS A 541 -9.72 -1.64 10.18
C CYS A 541 -9.69 -1.21 11.66
N PRO A 542 -9.87 0.08 11.98
CA PRO A 542 -9.91 0.54 13.36
C PRO A 542 -11.22 0.16 14.06
N VAL A 543 -12.23 -0.30 13.33
CA VAL A 543 -13.38 -1.02 13.91
C VAL A 543 -13.15 -2.50 13.68
N TYR A 544 -12.63 -3.20 14.68
CA TYR A 544 -12.51 -4.64 14.60
C TYR A 544 -13.86 -5.29 14.91
N MET A 545 -14.27 -6.25 14.08
CA MET A 545 -15.51 -7.01 14.24
C MET A 545 -15.15 -8.48 14.45
N GLU A 546 -15.67 -9.06 15.53
CA GLU A 546 -15.47 -10.48 15.81
C GLU A 546 -16.16 -11.35 14.75
N ARG A 547 -15.54 -12.48 14.41
CA ARG A 547 -16.13 -13.45 13.48
C ARG A 547 -17.50 -13.91 14.00
N ARG A 548 -18.51 -13.87 13.13
CA ARG A 548 -19.89 -14.24 13.46
C ARG A 548 -20.55 -14.95 12.28
N GLU A 549 -21.13 -16.13 12.54
CA GLU A 549 -22.05 -16.79 11.61
C GLU A 549 -23.47 -16.32 11.90
N ILE A 550 -24.25 -16.04 10.85
CA ILE A 550 -25.65 -15.60 11.00
C ILE A 550 -26.55 -16.83 10.99
N THR A 551 -27.11 -17.14 12.15
CA THR A 551 -28.03 -18.28 12.35
C THR A 551 -29.46 -17.77 12.53
N PRO A 552 -30.49 -18.64 12.44
CA PRO A 552 -31.86 -18.26 12.77
C PRO A 552 -32.05 -17.67 14.18
N ALA A 553 -31.11 -17.92 15.09
CA ALA A 553 -31.09 -17.38 16.45
C ALA A 553 -30.34 -16.04 16.58
N PHE A 554 -29.87 -15.44 15.48
CA PHE A 554 -29.17 -14.17 15.50
C PHE A 554 -30.06 -13.06 16.05
N ASP A 555 -29.55 -12.35 17.05
CA ASP A 555 -30.22 -11.31 17.83
C ASP A 555 -29.91 -9.89 17.35
N GLY A 556 -29.19 -9.76 16.23
CA GLY A 556 -28.75 -8.47 15.71
C GLY A 556 -27.52 -7.89 16.42
N ILE A 557 -26.86 -8.62 17.33
CA ILE A 557 -25.68 -8.11 18.05
C ILE A 557 -24.39 -8.55 17.36
N LEU A 558 -23.55 -7.58 17.01
CA LEU A 558 -22.16 -7.80 16.58
C LEU A 558 -21.21 -7.27 17.66
N HIS A 559 -20.23 -8.09 18.07
CA HIS A 559 -19.18 -7.69 19.00
C HIS A 559 -18.07 -6.95 18.26
N ILE A 560 -17.67 -5.81 18.81
CA ILE A 560 -16.69 -4.92 18.20
C ILE A 560 -15.62 -4.48 19.20
N GLU A 561 -14.46 -4.11 18.69
CA GLU A 561 -13.39 -3.45 19.43
C GLU A 561 -13.02 -2.14 18.72
N ASN A 562 -12.94 -1.05 19.49
CA ASN A 562 -12.44 0.22 18.98
C ASN A 562 -10.90 0.19 18.99
N ARG A 563 -10.31 0.02 17.81
CA ARG A 563 -8.86 0.02 17.59
C ARG A 563 -8.34 1.37 17.07
N TYR A 564 -9.10 2.46 17.18
CA TYR A 564 -8.59 3.83 17.05
C TYR A 564 -7.74 4.22 18.27
N ALA A 565 -6.86 5.21 18.10
CA ALA A 565 -6.07 5.81 19.17
C ALA A 565 -6.74 7.05 19.79
N PHE A 566 -7.49 7.83 19.00
CA PHE A 566 -8.07 9.11 19.46
C PHE A 566 -9.57 9.25 19.16
N THR A 567 -10.14 8.41 18.32
CA THR A 567 -11.54 8.52 17.85
C THR A 567 -12.46 7.55 18.61
N ASN A 568 -13.55 8.06 19.17
CA ASN A 568 -14.62 7.23 19.73
C ASN A 568 -15.58 6.78 18.60
N LEU A 569 -16.10 5.56 18.68
CA LEU A 569 -17.00 5.03 17.65
C LEU A 569 -18.32 5.77 17.50
N HIS A 570 -18.78 6.56 18.49
CA HIS A 570 -19.97 7.41 18.32
C HIS A 570 -19.76 8.52 17.28
N GLN A 571 -18.50 8.82 16.92
CA GLN A 571 -18.14 9.79 15.87
C GLN A 571 -18.13 9.14 14.48
N CYS A 572 -18.10 7.81 14.40
CA CYS A 572 -18.19 7.05 13.15
C CYS A 572 -19.66 6.89 12.72
N SER A 573 -19.87 6.40 11.50
CA SER A 573 -21.20 6.00 11.04
C SER A 573 -21.24 4.53 10.65
N PHE A 574 -22.40 3.92 10.88
CA PHE A 574 -22.64 2.50 10.64
C PHE A 574 -23.95 2.32 9.87
N SER A 575 -23.94 1.42 8.91
CA SER A 575 -25.14 1.06 8.15
C SER A 575 -25.16 -0.43 7.87
N ALA A 576 -26.35 -1.03 7.85
CA ALA A 576 -26.55 -2.38 7.37
C ALA A 576 -27.36 -2.39 6.08
N THR A 577 -27.16 -3.41 5.26
CA THR A 577 -27.98 -3.71 4.09
C THR A 577 -28.28 -5.20 4.06
N LEU A 578 -29.56 -5.55 4.13
CA LEU A 578 -30.05 -6.88 3.85
C LEU A 578 -30.30 -6.98 2.34
N ALA A 579 -29.76 -8.00 1.68
CA ALA A 579 -29.87 -8.14 0.23
C ALA A 579 -30.15 -9.58 -0.22
N GLY A 580 -30.86 -9.73 -1.33
CA GLY A 580 -30.80 -10.95 -2.12
C GLY A 580 -29.43 -11.09 -2.79
N SER A 581 -28.99 -12.30 -3.11
CA SER A 581 -27.63 -12.54 -3.62
C SER A 581 -27.33 -11.82 -4.95
N ASP A 582 -28.37 -11.50 -5.73
CA ASP A 582 -28.29 -10.73 -6.98
C ASP A 582 -28.40 -9.21 -6.81
N MET A 583 -28.45 -8.73 -5.55
CA MET A 583 -28.59 -7.34 -5.16
C MET A 583 -29.87 -6.63 -5.65
N LYS A 584 -30.84 -7.34 -6.24
CA LYS A 584 -32.11 -6.73 -6.70
C LYS A 584 -33.07 -6.44 -5.56
N LEU A 585 -33.21 -7.38 -4.63
CA LEU A 585 -33.90 -7.15 -3.37
C LEU A 585 -32.89 -6.55 -2.37
N ARG A 586 -33.18 -5.37 -1.83
CA ARG A 586 -32.32 -4.71 -0.85
C ARG A 586 -33.14 -3.88 0.14
N ASP A 587 -32.72 -3.90 1.39
CA ASP A 587 -33.22 -3.03 2.44
C ASP A 587 -32.04 -2.51 3.27
N SER A 588 -31.85 -1.20 3.29
CA SER A 588 -30.71 -0.54 3.92
C SER A 588 -31.18 0.33 5.07
N PHE A 589 -30.52 0.22 6.22
CA PHE A 589 -30.86 0.98 7.41
C PHE A 589 -29.60 1.46 8.15
N ALA A 590 -29.71 2.62 8.79
CA ALA A 590 -28.66 3.14 9.65
C ALA A 590 -28.58 2.33 10.94
N ILE A 591 -27.37 2.16 11.47
CA ILE A 591 -27.13 1.58 12.79
C ILE A 591 -26.70 2.71 13.71
N ALA A 592 -27.26 2.75 14.93
CA ALA A 592 -26.83 3.71 15.93
C ALA A 592 -25.34 3.47 16.27
N ALA A 593 -24.53 4.51 16.10
CA ALA A 593 -23.11 4.44 16.43
C ALA A 593 -22.95 4.22 17.94
N PRO A 594 -22.23 3.18 18.38
CA PRO A 594 -22.09 2.88 19.79
C PRO A 594 -21.04 3.81 20.43
N ASP A 595 -21.27 4.21 21.68
CA ASP A 595 -20.27 4.95 22.45
C ASP A 595 -19.21 3.99 23.00
N VAL A 596 -18.12 3.84 22.25
CA VAL A 596 -17.01 2.95 22.59
C VAL A 596 -15.73 3.76 22.47
N ALA A 597 -15.09 4.03 23.60
CA ALA A 597 -13.85 4.79 23.67
C ALA A 597 -12.69 4.06 22.96
N PRO A 598 -11.63 4.77 22.54
CA PRO A 598 -10.41 4.14 22.02
C PRO A 598 -9.92 2.99 22.91
N PHE A 599 -9.57 1.87 22.28
CA PHE A 599 -9.08 0.62 22.90
C PHE A 599 -10.10 -0.16 23.75
N GLU A 600 -11.38 0.23 23.76
CA GLU A 600 -12.44 -0.49 24.47
C GLU A 600 -13.20 -1.47 23.56
N LYS A 601 -13.85 -2.45 24.19
CA LYS A 601 -14.75 -3.40 23.51
C LYS A 601 -16.21 -3.00 23.72
N GLY A 602 -17.04 -3.27 22.72
CA GLY A 602 -18.45 -2.89 22.72
C GLY A 602 -19.34 -3.82 21.91
N ARG A 603 -20.56 -3.34 21.66
CA ARG A 603 -21.59 -4.04 20.90
C ARG A 603 -22.20 -3.09 19.88
N LEU A 604 -22.36 -3.57 18.64
CA LEU A 604 -23.10 -2.91 17.58
C LEU A 604 -24.46 -3.60 17.45
N GLN A 605 -25.54 -2.92 17.84
CA GLN A 605 -26.90 -3.47 17.80
C GLN A 605 -27.59 -3.09 16.48
N LEU A 606 -27.86 -4.10 15.64
CA LEU A 606 -28.64 -3.96 14.43
C LEU A 606 -30.13 -4.05 14.79
N GLN A 607 -30.91 -3.09 14.29
CA GLN A 607 -32.37 -3.11 14.40
C GLN A 607 -32.94 -3.88 13.21
N LEU A 608 -32.88 -5.21 13.28
CA LEU A 608 -33.31 -6.08 12.19
C LEU A 608 -34.85 -6.04 12.01
N PRO A 609 -35.37 -5.92 10.77
CA PRO A 609 -36.79 -6.06 10.51
C PRO A 609 -37.24 -7.52 10.73
N ALA A 610 -38.51 -7.75 11.03
CA ALA A 610 -39.02 -9.09 11.36
C ALA A 610 -38.80 -10.14 10.26
N ASN A 611 -38.69 -9.72 9.00
CA ASN A 611 -38.45 -10.58 7.83
C ASN A 611 -36.97 -10.64 7.41
N TRP A 612 -36.01 -10.23 8.25
CA TRP A 612 -34.59 -10.20 7.87
C TRP A 612 -34.06 -11.55 7.36
N SER A 613 -34.59 -12.67 7.87
CA SER A 613 -34.19 -14.02 7.48
C SER A 613 -34.66 -14.44 6.08
N SER A 614 -35.46 -13.63 5.39
CA SER A 614 -35.85 -13.90 3.99
C SER A 614 -34.83 -13.39 2.97
N TYR A 615 -33.80 -12.67 3.41
CA TYR A 615 -32.72 -12.17 2.56
C TYR A 615 -31.58 -13.19 2.50
N ASP A 616 -30.68 -13.03 1.54
CA ASP A 616 -29.57 -13.97 1.35
C ASP A 616 -28.30 -13.52 2.08
N VAL A 617 -28.08 -12.21 2.22
CA VAL A 617 -26.84 -11.64 2.77
C VAL A 617 -27.13 -10.41 3.62
N LEU A 618 -26.42 -10.27 4.74
CA LEU A 618 -26.33 -9.05 5.53
C LEU A 618 -24.98 -8.39 5.28
N TYR A 619 -24.97 -7.17 4.75
CA TYR A 619 -23.80 -6.32 4.68
C TYR A 619 -23.79 -5.32 5.83
N VAL A 620 -22.62 -5.09 6.44
CA VAL A 620 -22.42 -4.06 7.47
C VAL A 620 -21.26 -3.18 7.04
N THR A 621 -21.50 -1.88 6.95
CA THR A 621 -20.49 -0.89 6.56
C THR A 621 -20.18 0.01 7.75
N ALA A 622 -18.89 0.20 8.03
CA ALA A 622 -18.41 1.24 8.93
C ALA A 622 -17.73 2.37 8.10
N ARG A 623 -17.98 3.61 8.48
CA ARG A 623 -17.29 4.79 7.94
C ARG A 623 -16.70 5.62 9.07
N ASP A 624 -15.58 6.27 8.80
CA ASP A 624 -14.94 7.17 9.76
C ASP A 624 -15.74 8.47 9.97
N LYS A 625 -15.23 9.35 10.82
CA LYS A 625 -15.86 10.64 11.11
C LYS A 625 -15.91 11.58 9.88
N GLU A 626 -15.04 11.38 8.90
CA GLU A 626 -15.06 12.06 7.59
C GLU A 626 -15.95 11.35 6.55
N GLN A 627 -16.70 10.32 6.93
CA GLN A 627 -17.57 9.52 6.06
C GLN A 627 -16.85 8.71 4.97
N ARG A 628 -15.55 8.45 5.13
CA ARG A 628 -14.81 7.51 4.27
C ARG A 628 -15.07 6.09 4.74
N GLU A 629 -15.25 5.17 3.79
CA GLU A 629 -15.49 3.76 4.10
C GLU A 629 -14.24 3.12 4.73
N LEU A 630 -14.38 2.62 5.96
CA LEU A 630 -13.37 1.81 6.64
C LEU A 630 -13.39 0.38 6.12
N PHE A 631 -14.56 -0.25 6.10
CA PHE A 631 -14.78 -1.55 5.48
C PHE A 631 -16.29 -1.86 5.37
N THR A 632 -16.62 -2.81 4.49
CA THR A 632 -17.96 -3.42 4.40
C THR A 632 -17.84 -4.93 4.55
N TRP A 633 -18.26 -5.45 5.70
CA TRP A 633 -18.37 -6.89 5.95
C TRP A 633 -19.62 -7.47 5.31
N SER A 634 -19.58 -8.75 4.99
CA SER A 634 -20.71 -9.50 4.43
C SER A 634 -20.91 -10.80 5.20
N PHE A 635 -22.16 -11.09 5.52
CA PHE A 635 -22.55 -12.28 6.27
C PHE A 635 -23.65 -13.01 5.52
N PRO A 636 -23.40 -14.23 5.01
CA PRO A 636 -24.45 -15.06 4.44
C PRO A 636 -25.53 -15.35 5.48
N ILE A 637 -26.79 -15.11 5.11
CA ILE A 637 -27.99 -15.51 5.87
C ILE A 637 -28.50 -16.86 5.34
N VAL A 638 -28.44 -17.02 4.02
CA VAL A 638 -28.78 -18.27 3.33
C VAL A 638 -27.59 -19.23 3.37
N ASN A 639 -27.86 -20.52 3.40
CA ASN A 639 -26.83 -21.57 3.31
C ASN A 639 -26.82 -22.23 1.91
N PRO A 640 -25.75 -22.94 1.51
CA PRO A 640 -25.60 -23.47 0.15
C PRO A 640 -26.64 -24.53 -0.19
N ALA A 641 -27.12 -25.30 0.79
CA ALA A 641 -28.18 -26.28 0.57
C ALA A 641 -29.52 -25.64 0.21
N GLN A 642 -29.90 -24.56 0.90
CA GLN A 642 -31.08 -23.77 0.57
C GLN A 642 -30.96 -23.17 -0.84
N VAL A 643 -29.80 -22.61 -1.18
CA VAL A 643 -29.55 -22.06 -2.52
C VAL A 643 -29.60 -23.14 -3.60
N THR A 644 -29.07 -24.33 -3.34
CA THR A 644 -29.14 -25.44 -4.28
C THR A 644 -30.58 -25.88 -4.49
N HIS A 645 -31.33 -26.20 -3.42
CA HIS A 645 -32.71 -26.70 -3.52
C HIS A 645 -33.67 -25.72 -4.19
N ARG A 646 -33.47 -24.40 -4.06
CA ARG A 646 -34.28 -23.40 -4.78
C ARG A 646 -33.88 -23.22 -6.25
N SER A 647 -32.67 -23.64 -6.64
CA SER A 647 -32.10 -23.37 -7.96
C SER A 647 -32.16 -24.56 -8.91
N ILE A 648 -32.24 -25.79 -8.39
CA ILE A 648 -32.31 -27.01 -9.21
C ILE A 648 -33.67 -27.68 -9.07
N ASP A 649 -34.13 -28.26 -10.18
CA ASP A 649 -35.29 -29.15 -10.20
C ASP A 649 -34.82 -30.58 -10.50
N THR A 650 -34.89 -31.45 -9.49
CA THR A 650 -34.59 -32.89 -9.64
C THR A 650 -35.81 -33.69 -10.10
N LEU A 651 -37.00 -33.08 -10.12
CA LEU A 651 -38.22 -33.70 -10.62
C LEU A 651 -38.26 -33.58 -12.14
N GLY A 652 -38.59 -34.68 -12.82
CA GLY A 652 -38.65 -34.71 -14.27
C GLY A 652 -39.58 -35.80 -14.78
N ASN A 653 -40.30 -35.49 -15.86
CA ASN A 653 -41.20 -36.45 -16.51
C ASN A 653 -40.50 -37.34 -17.56
N GLY A 654 -39.19 -37.18 -17.76
CA GLY A 654 -38.40 -37.97 -18.70
C GLY A 654 -38.04 -39.36 -18.16
N GLU A 655 -37.24 -40.08 -18.94
CA GLU A 655 -36.58 -41.32 -18.53
C GLU A 655 -35.06 -41.14 -18.58
N VAL A 656 -34.35 -41.96 -17.80
CA VAL A 656 -32.90 -42.06 -17.84
C VAL A 656 -32.56 -43.37 -18.55
N PHE A 657 -31.82 -43.29 -19.65
CA PHE A 657 -31.40 -44.44 -20.43
C PHE A 657 -29.97 -44.82 -20.06
N PHE A 658 -29.74 -46.09 -19.78
CA PHE A 658 -28.42 -46.63 -19.46
C PHE A 658 -27.99 -47.63 -20.53
N LYS A 659 -26.75 -47.50 -21.00
CA LYS A 659 -26.11 -48.44 -21.92
C LYS A 659 -24.71 -48.77 -21.44
N GLU A 660 -24.39 -50.05 -21.42
CA GLU A 660 -23.05 -50.55 -21.16
C GLU A 660 -22.36 -50.96 -22.47
N ALA A 661 -21.11 -50.52 -22.65
CA ALA A 661 -20.24 -50.93 -23.75
C ALA A 661 -18.77 -50.93 -23.33
N ASP A 662 -18.09 -52.06 -23.54
CA ASP A 662 -16.68 -52.26 -23.19
C ASP A 662 -16.33 -51.89 -21.73
N SER A 663 -15.55 -50.82 -21.55
CA SER A 663 -15.11 -50.30 -20.25
C SER A 663 -15.84 -49.02 -19.83
N LEU A 664 -16.94 -48.69 -20.53
CA LEU A 664 -17.68 -47.45 -20.38
C LEU A 664 -19.18 -47.69 -20.13
N TRP A 665 -19.76 -46.80 -19.34
CA TRP A 665 -21.19 -46.67 -19.13
C TRP A 665 -21.67 -45.36 -19.73
N THR A 666 -22.62 -45.43 -20.63
CA THR A 666 -23.25 -44.24 -21.24
C THR A 666 -24.65 -44.07 -20.66
N VAL A 667 -24.91 -42.88 -20.15
CA VAL A 667 -26.20 -42.49 -19.59
C VAL A 667 -26.74 -41.33 -20.41
N SER A 668 -27.99 -41.43 -20.87
CA SER A 668 -28.65 -40.37 -21.62
C SER A 668 -29.95 -39.98 -20.94
N THR A 669 -30.19 -38.68 -20.80
CA THR A 669 -31.47 -38.15 -20.32
C THR A 669 -31.72 -36.77 -20.92
N LYS A 670 -32.95 -36.51 -21.39
CA LYS A 670 -33.29 -35.33 -22.21
C LYS A 670 -32.28 -35.14 -23.35
N ASN A 671 -31.53 -34.03 -23.34
CA ASN A 671 -30.54 -33.68 -24.35
C ASN A 671 -29.10 -33.90 -23.86
N ILE A 672 -28.91 -34.55 -22.71
CA ILE A 672 -27.62 -34.77 -22.07
C ILE A 672 -27.20 -36.23 -22.26
N GLU A 673 -25.94 -36.44 -22.61
CA GLU A 673 -25.27 -37.74 -22.69
C GLU A 673 -23.99 -37.69 -21.86
N LEU A 674 -23.86 -38.64 -20.93
CA LEU A 674 -22.74 -38.76 -20.00
C LEU A 674 -22.06 -40.09 -20.22
N THR A 675 -20.74 -40.10 -20.24
CA THR A 675 -19.96 -41.34 -20.30
C THR A 675 -19.11 -41.47 -19.05
N PHE A 676 -19.24 -42.58 -18.34
CA PHE A 676 -18.48 -42.91 -17.14
C PHE A 676 -17.55 -44.11 -17.38
N SER A 677 -16.40 -44.13 -16.71
CA SER A 677 -15.55 -45.31 -16.66
C SER A 677 -16.18 -46.38 -15.77
N LYS A 678 -16.40 -47.58 -16.30
CA LYS A 678 -16.98 -48.71 -15.54
C LYS A 678 -16.13 -49.10 -14.32
N ASN A 679 -14.81 -49.10 -14.47
CA ASN A 679 -13.90 -49.59 -13.42
C ASN A 679 -13.54 -48.52 -12.38
N LYS A 680 -13.60 -47.23 -12.74
CA LYS A 680 -13.15 -46.13 -11.88
C LYS A 680 -14.25 -45.13 -11.51
N GLY A 681 -15.42 -45.21 -12.15
CA GLY A 681 -16.54 -44.28 -11.96
C GLY A 681 -16.31 -42.85 -12.47
N LEU A 682 -15.14 -42.56 -13.06
CA LEU A 682 -14.80 -41.22 -13.55
C LEU A 682 -15.68 -40.81 -14.72
N LEU A 683 -16.16 -39.57 -14.70
CA LEU A 683 -16.80 -38.91 -15.83
C LEU A 683 -15.77 -38.71 -16.94
N LYS A 684 -16.01 -39.30 -18.11
CA LYS A 684 -15.11 -39.28 -19.27
C LYS A 684 -15.57 -38.34 -20.38
N ASN A 685 -16.88 -38.15 -20.53
CA ASN A 685 -17.42 -37.24 -21.53
C ASN A 685 -18.76 -36.68 -21.06
N VAL A 686 -19.03 -35.44 -21.42
CA VAL A 686 -20.33 -34.78 -21.29
C VAL A 686 -20.70 -34.20 -22.63
N ARG A 687 -21.87 -34.54 -23.13
CA ARG A 687 -22.48 -33.88 -24.28
C ARG A 687 -23.84 -33.34 -23.90
N SER A 688 -24.17 -32.16 -24.39
CA SER A 688 -25.47 -31.55 -24.21
C SER A 688 -25.89 -30.83 -25.49
N ASN A 689 -27.13 -31.07 -25.92
CA ASN A 689 -27.66 -30.59 -27.20
C ASN A 689 -26.74 -30.95 -28.41
N GLY A 690 -26.09 -32.11 -28.33
CA GLY A 690 -25.16 -32.61 -29.36
C GLY A 690 -23.74 -32.02 -29.32
N GLN A 691 -23.49 -30.98 -28.50
CA GLN A 691 -22.18 -30.36 -28.32
C GLN A 691 -21.44 -30.98 -27.13
N THR A 692 -20.11 -30.91 -27.15
CA THR A 692 -19.27 -31.45 -26.07
C THR A 692 -19.00 -30.36 -25.04
N ILE A 693 -19.22 -30.67 -23.77
CA ILE A 693 -18.75 -29.84 -22.65
C ILE A 693 -17.44 -30.47 -22.19
N PRO A 694 -16.28 -29.79 -22.32
CA PRO A 694 -14.98 -30.40 -22.09
C PRO A 694 -14.62 -30.51 -20.60
N PHE A 695 -15.61 -30.82 -19.75
CA PHE A 695 -15.49 -31.09 -18.33
C PHE A 695 -15.47 -32.61 -18.10
N ASN A 696 -14.31 -33.17 -17.79
CA ASN A 696 -14.12 -34.62 -17.77
C ASN A 696 -12.97 -35.05 -16.84
N ASN A 697 -12.65 -36.35 -16.88
CA ASN A 697 -11.57 -37.00 -16.15
C ASN A 697 -11.59 -36.78 -14.63
N GLY A 698 -12.78 -36.66 -14.04
CA GLY A 698 -12.96 -36.56 -12.59
C GLY A 698 -14.20 -37.30 -12.08
N PRO A 699 -14.44 -37.30 -10.76
CA PRO A 699 -13.63 -36.65 -9.75
C PRO A 699 -12.32 -37.41 -9.49
N ILE A 700 -11.22 -36.68 -9.37
CA ILE A 700 -9.96 -37.21 -8.82
C ILE A 700 -9.76 -36.61 -7.42
N ILE A 701 -9.47 -37.43 -6.42
CA ILE A 701 -9.11 -36.97 -5.07
C ILE A 701 -7.68 -36.39 -5.11
N GLN A 702 -7.51 -35.19 -4.56
CA GLN A 702 -6.22 -34.52 -4.38
C GLN A 702 -5.59 -34.90 -3.02
N GLU A 703 -4.27 -35.13 -3.01
CA GLU A 703 -3.52 -35.65 -1.85
C GLU A 703 -4.29 -36.78 -1.15
N GLY A 704 -4.70 -37.79 -1.92
CA GLY A 704 -5.56 -38.88 -1.48
C GLY A 704 -5.61 -40.03 -2.49
N GLU A 705 -6.03 -41.21 -2.04
CA GLU A 705 -6.11 -42.39 -2.89
C GLU A 705 -7.36 -42.40 -3.78
N ASN A 706 -7.16 -42.54 -5.08
CA ASN A 706 -8.25 -42.68 -6.06
C ASN A 706 -8.67 -44.15 -6.21
N ASN A 707 -9.07 -44.77 -5.09
CA ASN A 707 -9.31 -46.21 -4.95
C ASN A 707 -10.79 -46.63 -5.04
N PHE A 708 -11.63 -45.83 -5.72
CA PHE A 708 -13.02 -46.21 -5.97
C PHE A 708 -13.10 -47.54 -6.74
N ALA A 709 -13.83 -48.51 -6.21
CA ALA A 709 -13.97 -49.83 -6.82
C ALA A 709 -15.34 -50.47 -6.54
N GLY A 710 -15.62 -51.59 -7.20
CA GLY A 710 -16.86 -52.35 -6.98
C GLY A 710 -18.11 -51.57 -7.39
N PHE A 711 -18.06 -50.87 -8.53
CA PHE A 711 -19.19 -50.08 -9.02
C PHE A 711 -20.36 -50.96 -9.41
N THR A 712 -21.54 -50.58 -8.94
CA THR A 712 -22.84 -51.15 -9.32
C THR A 712 -23.75 -50.04 -9.81
N HIS A 713 -24.84 -50.42 -10.47
CA HIS A 713 -25.89 -49.48 -10.85
C HIS A 713 -27.26 -50.06 -10.52
N HIS A 714 -28.19 -49.20 -10.11
CA HIS A 714 -29.58 -49.54 -9.87
C HIS A 714 -30.47 -48.32 -10.11
N TYR A 715 -31.76 -48.56 -10.29
CA TYR A 715 -32.75 -47.49 -10.34
C TYR A 715 -33.39 -47.31 -8.97
N GLU A 716 -33.41 -46.07 -8.48
CA GLU A 716 -34.23 -45.63 -7.36
C GLU A 716 -35.40 -44.84 -7.93
N GLU A 717 -36.56 -45.49 -8.02
CA GLU A 717 -37.70 -45.02 -8.79
C GLU A 717 -37.34 -44.78 -10.27
N LYS A 718 -37.20 -43.52 -10.70
CA LYS A 718 -36.79 -43.13 -12.06
C LYS A 718 -35.35 -42.62 -12.15
N ASN A 719 -34.64 -42.52 -11.03
CA ASN A 719 -33.29 -42.01 -10.97
C ASN A 719 -32.30 -43.17 -11.16
N LEU A 720 -31.30 -42.98 -11.99
CA LEU A 720 -30.21 -43.95 -12.10
C LEU A 720 -29.15 -43.62 -11.05
N VAL A 721 -28.82 -44.58 -10.20
CA VAL A 721 -27.73 -44.50 -9.24
C VAL A 721 -26.58 -45.40 -9.71
N ILE A 722 -25.38 -44.84 -9.77
CA ILE A 722 -24.13 -45.55 -10.04
C ILE A 722 -23.20 -45.32 -8.84
N SER A 723 -22.85 -46.37 -8.10
CA SER A 723 -22.12 -46.22 -6.84
C SER A 723 -21.03 -47.27 -6.67
N SER A 724 -19.86 -46.84 -6.16
CA SER A 724 -18.80 -47.73 -5.69
C SER A 724 -19.14 -48.40 -4.36
N THR A 725 -18.44 -49.47 -4.01
CA THR A 725 -18.60 -50.15 -2.71
C THR A 725 -17.51 -49.71 -1.74
N PHE A 726 -17.87 -49.49 -0.47
CA PHE A 726 -16.90 -49.25 0.60
C PHE A 726 -16.22 -50.56 1.02
N ASP A 727 -14.89 -50.58 0.99
CA ASP A 727 -14.06 -51.59 1.66
C ASP A 727 -12.93 -50.89 2.41
N ARG A 728 -12.83 -51.14 3.72
CA ARG A 728 -11.88 -50.45 4.61
C ARG A 728 -10.41 -50.58 4.17
N LYS A 729 -10.05 -51.67 3.47
CA LYS A 729 -8.66 -51.97 3.10
C LYS A 729 -8.34 -51.58 1.66
N GLN A 730 -9.28 -51.74 0.73
CA GLN A 730 -9.03 -51.65 -0.71
C GLN A 730 -9.73 -50.47 -1.38
N SER A 731 -10.92 -50.08 -0.92
CA SER A 731 -11.75 -49.04 -1.54
C SER A 731 -12.53 -48.25 -0.50
N TYR A 732 -11.79 -47.60 0.41
CA TYR A 732 -12.36 -46.89 1.56
C TYR A 732 -12.88 -45.49 1.19
N ASN A 733 -12.50 -44.98 0.01
CA ASN A 733 -13.15 -43.81 -0.58
C ASN A 733 -14.31 -44.28 -1.46
N THR A 734 -15.42 -43.55 -1.45
CA THR A 734 -16.61 -43.91 -2.22
C THR A 734 -17.06 -42.77 -3.13
N LEU A 735 -17.59 -43.14 -4.30
CA LEU A 735 -18.13 -42.27 -5.33
C LEU A 735 -19.51 -42.78 -5.73
N GLN A 736 -20.49 -41.89 -5.69
CA GLN A 736 -21.84 -42.11 -6.18
C GLN A 736 -22.23 -41.01 -7.15
N TRP A 737 -22.78 -41.42 -8.29
CA TRP A 737 -23.50 -40.57 -9.23
C TRP A 737 -24.99 -40.89 -9.18
N THR A 738 -25.84 -39.87 -9.11
CA THR A 738 -27.29 -40.00 -9.25
C THR A 738 -27.74 -39.11 -10.41
N ILE A 739 -28.28 -39.73 -11.45
CA ILE A 739 -28.75 -39.05 -12.66
C ILE A 739 -30.28 -38.96 -12.58
N TYR A 740 -30.80 -37.74 -12.57
CA TYR A 740 -32.23 -37.49 -12.49
C TYR A 740 -32.86 -37.38 -13.89
N PRO A 741 -34.13 -37.78 -14.08
CA PRO A 741 -34.88 -37.54 -15.31
C PRO A 741 -34.98 -36.08 -15.74
N SER A 742 -34.72 -35.15 -14.81
CA SER A 742 -34.70 -33.72 -15.10
C SER A 742 -33.46 -33.29 -15.90
N GLY A 743 -32.41 -34.12 -15.94
CA GLY A 743 -31.10 -33.78 -16.52
C GLY A 743 -30.07 -33.31 -15.49
N ILE A 744 -30.48 -33.11 -14.23
CA ILE A 744 -29.55 -32.83 -13.13
C ILE A 744 -28.75 -34.09 -12.80
N VAL A 745 -27.46 -33.91 -12.51
CA VAL A 745 -26.55 -34.98 -12.11
C VAL A 745 -26.00 -34.65 -10.74
N LYS A 746 -26.28 -35.49 -9.74
CA LYS A 746 -25.69 -35.37 -8.40
C LYS A 746 -24.47 -36.28 -8.30
N MET A 747 -23.41 -35.77 -7.69
CA MET A 747 -22.22 -36.52 -7.34
C MET A 747 -22.01 -36.43 -5.83
N THR A 748 -21.74 -37.56 -5.19
CA THR A 748 -21.32 -37.61 -3.78
C THR A 748 -20.03 -38.39 -3.71
N VAL A 749 -18.99 -37.76 -3.15
CA VAL A 749 -17.71 -38.41 -2.86
C VAL A 749 -17.49 -38.36 -1.36
N ARG A 750 -17.24 -39.52 -0.77
CA ARG A 750 -16.70 -39.63 0.59
C ARG A 750 -15.27 -40.07 0.51
N TYR A 751 -14.37 -39.29 1.10
CA TYR A 751 -12.94 -39.53 0.98
C TYR A 751 -12.17 -39.22 2.26
N PHE A 752 -10.96 -39.79 2.34
CA PHE A 752 -9.96 -39.46 3.34
C PHE A 752 -8.73 -38.91 2.60
N PRO A 753 -8.16 -37.77 3.03
CA PRO A 753 -6.80 -37.37 2.68
C PRO A 753 -5.79 -38.51 2.95
N ASP A 754 -4.70 -38.54 2.20
CA ASP A 754 -3.66 -39.58 2.32
C ASP A 754 -2.80 -39.44 3.59
N ALA A 755 -2.76 -38.26 4.17
CA ALA A 755 -1.91 -37.92 5.30
C ALA A 755 -2.61 -37.01 6.31
N TYR A 756 -2.12 -37.07 7.56
CA TYR A 756 -2.58 -36.20 8.64
C TYR A 756 -2.35 -34.71 8.35
N PHE A 757 -1.23 -34.39 7.69
CA PHE A 757 -0.90 -33.04 7.24
C PHE A 757 -0.96 -32.98 5.71
N THR A 758 -1.84 -32.15 5.17
CA THR A 758 -2.08 -32.04 3.73
C THR A 758 -2.07 -30.58 3.28
N SER A 759 -1.57 -30.32 2.08
CA SER A 759 -1.61 -28.97 1.49
C SER A 759 -2.98 -28.70 0.85
N LEU A 760 -3.64 -29.73 0.33
CA LEU A 760 -4.89 -29.63 -0.42
C LEU A 760 -5.81 -30.79 -0.06
N ALA A 761 -7.10 -30.53 0.14
CA ALA A 761 -8.10 -31.58 0.31
C ALA A 761 -9.29 -31.32 -0.60
N GLY A 762 -9.60 -32.26 -1.49
CA GLY A 762 -10.82 -32.20 -2.30
C GLY A 762 -10.74 -32.91 -3.63
N LEU A 763 -11.56 -32.46 -4.59
CA LEU A 763 -11.76 -33.11 -5.88
C LEU A 763 -11.34 -32.21 -7.03
N ASN A 764 -10.85 -32.80 -8.12
CA ASN A 764 -10.52 -32.08 -9.34
C ASN A 764 -11.03 -32.77 -10.61
N PHE A 765 -11.11 -31.97 -11.67
CA PHE A 765 -11.56 -32.33 -13.01
C PHE A 765 -10.67 -31.66 -14.05
N SER A 766 -10.56 -32.27 -15.23
CA SER A 766 -9.88 -31.69 -16.38
C SER A 766 -10.81 -30.78 -17.18
N PHE A 767 -10.25 -29.67 -17.65
CA PHE A 767 -10.92 -28.69 -18.49
C PHE A 767 -9.88 -27.87 -19.30
N PRO A 768 -10.00 -27.75 -20.63
CA PRO A 768 -9.06 -26.96 -21.42
C PRO A 768 -9.28 -25.46 -21.21
N ALA A 769 -8.29 -24.76 -20.67
CA ALA A 769 -8.35 -23.31 -20.42
C ALA A 769 -8.70 -22.49 -21.67
N SER A 770 -8.29 -22.95 -22.87
CA SER A 770 -8.59 -22.30 -24.14
C SER A 770 -10.08 -22.19 -24.48
N ASP A 771 -10.92 -23.06 -23.90
CA ASP A 771 -12.37 -23.06 -24.12
C ASP A 771 -13.15 -22.22 -23.09
N MET A 772 -12.49 -21.76 -22.03
CA MET A 772 -13.12 -20.91 -21.01
C MET A 772 -13.24 -19.47 -21.51
N VAL A 773 -14.41 -18.85 -21.28
CA VAL A 773 -14.66 -17.44 -21.63
C VAL A 773 -14.85 -16.59 -20.39
N SER A 774 -15.71 -17.04 -19.47
CA SER A 774 -15.94 -16.37 -18.19
C SER A 774 -16.62 -17.31 -17.19
N VAL A 775 -16.68 -16.89 -15.93
CA VAL A 775 -17.52 -17.54 -14.92
C VAL A 775 -18.42 -16.54 -14.23
N ASP A 776 -19.59 -17.00 -13.82
CA ASP A 776 -20.39 -16.38 -12.77
C ASP A 776 -20.34 -17.30 -11.56
N TYR A 777 -20.09 -16.80 -10.37
CA TYR A 777 -20.15 -17.63 -9.16
C TYR A 777 -20.74 -16.89 -7.98
N MET A 778 -21.38 -17.65 -7.09
CA MET A 778 -21.83 -17.16 -5.79
C MET A 778 -20.87 -17.65 -4.71
N GLY A 779 -20.28 -16.73 -3.98
CA GLY A 779 -19.29 -17.01 -2.94
C GLY A 779 -18.50 -15.77 -2.55
N ASP A 780 -17.36 -15.96 -1.90
CA ASP A 780 -16.48 -14.88 -1.49
C ASP A 780 -15.58 -14.43 -2.65
N GLY A 781 -15.50 -13.12 -2.88
CA GLY A 781 -14.82 -12.55 -4.03
C GLY A 781 -14.62 -11.04 -3.99
N PRO A 782 -14.17 -10.43 -5.11
CA PRO A 782 -13.90 -11.09 -6.41
C PRO A 782 -12.47 -11.62 -6.57
N TYR A 783 -11.58 -11.34 -5.62
CA TYR A 783 -10.17 -11.70 -5.68
C TYR A 783 -9.93 -13.14 -5.22
N ARG A 784 -8.87 -13.76 -5.75
CA ARG A 784 -8.44 -15.07 -5.26
C ARG A 784 -7.95 -14.98 -3.81
N VAL A 785 -8.01 -16.09 -3.09
CA VAL A 785 -7.61 -16.21 -1.68
C VAL A 785 -6.52 -17.26 -1.47
N TRP A 786 -5.86 -17.19 -0.31
CA TRP A 786 -4.96 -18.22 0.19
C TRP A 786 -5.42 -18.65 1.58
N LYS A 787 -4.98 -19.82 2.06
CA LYS A 787 -5.34 -20.26 3.42
C LYS A 787 -5.00 -19.21 4.49
N ASN A 788 -3.88 -18.51 4.34
CA ASN A 788 -3.43 -17.42 5.20
C ASN A 788 -3.83 -16.02 4.71
N ARG A 789 -4.77 -15.91 3.75
CA ARG A 789 -5.32 -14.65 3.22
C ARG A 789 -6.79 -14.83 2.78
N LEU A 790 -7.68 -15.05 3.74
CA LEU A 790 -9.13 -15.20 3.47
C LEU A 790 -9.89 -13.86 3.53
N LYS A 791 -9.43 -12.94 4.38
CA LYS A 791 -9.99 -11.60 4.57
C LYS A 791 -9.78 -10.69 3.35
N GLY A 792 -10.60 -9.65 3.23
CA GLY A 792 -10.62 -8.70 2.12
C GLY A 792 -11.61 -9.07 1.02
N THR A 793 -12.30 -10.21 1.15
CA THR A 793 -13.34 -10.64 0.22
C THR A 793 -14.72 -10.28 0.76
N ARG A 794 -15.72 -10.32 -0.14
CA ARG A 794 -17.13 -10.22 0.24
C ARG A 794 -17.93 -11.35 -0.38
N PHE A 795 -18.93 -11.81 0.33
CA PHE A 795 -19.90 -12.76 -0.18
C PHE A 795 -20.87 -12.06 -1.14
N GLY A 796 -21.12 -12.68 -2.30
CA GLY A 796 -22.03 -12.14 -3.31
C GLY A 796 -22.02 -13.00 -4.58
N ILE A 797 -22.57 -12.45 -5.68
CA ILE A 797 -22.43 -13.01 -7.03
C ILE A 797 -21.39 -12.20 -7.79
N TRP A 798 -20.44 -12.90 -8.40
CA TRP A 798 -19.30 -12.31 -9.10
C TRP A 798 -19.25 -12.81 -10.55
N HIS A 799 -19.13 -11.86 -11.49
CA HIS A 799 -18.80 -12.14 -12.88
C HIS A 799 -17.29 -11.97 -13.09
N LYS A 800 -16.66 -12.93 -13.77
CA LYS A 800 -15.21 -12.89 -14.05
C LYS A 800 -14.94 -13.30 -15.48
N ASP A 801 -14.53 -12.34 -16.30
CA ASP A 801 -13.96 -12.62 -17.61
C ASP A 801 -12.64 -13.36 -17.48
N TYR A 802 -12.37 -14.29 -18.40
CA TYR A 802 -11.11 -15.01 -18.43
C TYR A 802 -9.96 -14.03 -18.65
N ASN A 803 -8.98 -14.07 -17.75
CA ASN A 803 -7.67 -13.45 -17.91
C ASN A 803 -6.58 -14.42 -17.42
N ASP A 804 -5.35 -14.17 -17.83
CA ASP A 804 -4.19 -14.98 -17.42
C ASP A 804 -3.18 -14.14 -16.64
N THR A 805 -3.71 -13.33 -15.71
CA THR A 805 -2.92 -12.40 -14.91
C THR A 805 -1.84 -13.15 -14.12
N GLU A 806 -0.59 -12.85 -14.46
CA GLU A 806 0.61 -13.19 -13.70
C GLU A 806 0.92 -11.98 -12.79
N THR A 807 0.73 -12.14 -11.48
CA THR A 807 0.93 -11.07 -10.48
C THR A 807 2.36 -10.53 -10.52
N GLY A 808 2.50 -9.20 -10.46
CA GLY A 808 3.79 -8.49 -10.56
C GLY A 808 4.40 -8.40 -11.98
N GLU A 809 3.76 -9.03 -12.97
CA GLU A 809 4.16 -8.99 -14.39
C GLU A 809 3.05 -8.43 -15.27
N SER A 810 1.80 -8.64 -14.86
CA SER A 810 0.59 -8.13 -15.50
C SER A 810 -0.42 -7.74 -14.44
N TRP A 811 -1.09 -6.60 -14.61
CA TRP A 811 -1.91 -5.97 -13.58
C TRP A 811 -3.41 -5.96 -13.92
N ASN A 812 -3.90 -7.02 -14.59
CA ASN A 812 -5.33 -7.18 -14.91
C ASN A 812 -6.08 -7.83 -13.74
N TYR A 813 -6.52 -7.01 -12.80
CA TYR A 813 -7.24 -7.44 -11.60
C TYR A 813 -8.75 -7.16 -11.68
N PRO A 814 -9.60 -8.00 -11.06
CA PRO A 814 -9.24 -9.20 -10.28
C PRO A 814 -8.83 -10.38 -11.18
N GLU A 815 -7.88 -11.18 -10.70
CA GLU A 815 -7.34 -12.35 -11.42
C GLU A 815 -8.45 -13.38 -11.67
N PHE A 816 -8.46 -14.06 -12.81
CA PHE A 816 -9.41 -15.14 -13.07
C PHE A 816 -8.98 -16.45 -12.40
N LYS A 817 -7.68 -16.75 -12.41
CA LYS A 817 -7.15 -18.04 -11.95
C LYS A 817 -6.82 -18.02 -10.45
N GLY A 818 -7.07 -19.13 -9.76
CA GLY A 818 -6.77 -19.28 -8.33
C GLY A 818 -7.90 -19.89 -7.51
N TYR A 819 -7.83 -19.70 -6.18
CA TYR A 819 -8.82 -20.20 -5.21
C TYR A 819 -9.84 -19.12 -4.84
N TYR A 820 -11.10 -19.52 -4.65
CA TYR A 820 -12.21 -18.67 -4.21
C TYR A 820 -12.95 -19.38 -3.08
N ALA A 821 -13.23 -18.66 -2.00
CA ALA A 821 -13.83 -19.23 -0.80
C ALA A 821 -15.36 -19.29 -0.89
N ASN A 822 -15.93 -20.20 -0.10
CA ASN A 822 -17.36 -20.25 0.21
C ASN A 822 -18.27 -20.31 -1.03
N MET A 823 -17.90 -21.14 -2.01
CA MET A 823 -18.67 -21.33 -3.25
C MET A 823 -20.01 -22.02 -2.96
N TYR A 824 -21.11 -21.41 -3.42
CA TYR A 824 -22.45 -21.99 -3.38
C TYR A 824 -22.82 -22.58 -4.75
N TRP A 825 -22.46 -21.87 -5.82
CA TRP A 825 -22.52 -22.35 -7.19
C TRP A 825 -21.52 -21.62 -8.09
N CYS A 826 -21.15 -22.25 -9.19
CA CYS A 826 -20.34 -21.66 -10.25
C CYS A 826 -20.90 -22.05 -11.63
N GLY A 827 -21.16 -21.05 -12.44
CA GLY A 827 -21.57 -21.15 -13.84
C GLY A 827 -20.40 -20.89 -14.76
N PHE A 828 -20.09 -21.86 -15.61
CA PHE A 828 -18.97 -21.84 -16.52
C PHE A 828 -19.46 -21.50 -17.93
N LYS A 829 -19.09 -20.32 -18.42
CA LYS A 829 -19.34 -19.91 -19.79
C LYS A 829 -18.17 -20.34 -20.66
N THR A 830 -18.41 -21.32 -21.51
CA THR A 830 -17.43 -21.81 -22.48
C THR A 830 -17.70 -21.22 -23.87
N ARG A 831 -16.79 -21.44 -24.82
CA ARG A 831 -17.00 -21.03 -26.23
C ARG A 831 -18.21 -21.69 -26.90
N GLN A 832 -18.62 -22.86 -26.43
CA GLN A 832 -19.70 -23.65 -27.04
C GLN A 832 -20.98 -23.59 -26.22
N GLN A 833 -20.87 -23.79 -24.90
CA GLN A 833 -22.02 -23.98 -24.03
C GLN A 833 -21.79 -23.41 -22.62
N TYR A 834 -22.89 -23.17 -21.91
CA TYR A 834 -22.90 -22.85 -20.49
C TYR A 834 -23.24 -24.10 -19.68
N PHE A 835 -22.63 -24.27 -18.51
CA PHE A 835 -23.10 -25.25 -17.52
C PHE A 835 -22.85 -24.73 -16.11
N ARG A 836 -23.58 -25.26 -15.13
CA ARG A 836 -23.47 -24.82 -13.74
C ARG A 836 -23.24 -25.98 -12.79
N VAL A 837 -22.46 -25.70 -11.75
CA VAL A 837 -22.22 -26.61 -10.63
C VAL A 837 -22.71 -25.96 -9.35
N TYR A 838 -23.46 -26.71 -8.55
CA TYR A 838 -23.96 -26.30 -7.23
C TYR A 838 -23.42 -27.23 -6.14
N THR A 839 -23.45 -26.79 -4.89
CA THR A 839 -23.11 -27.65 -3.74
C THR A 839 -24.06 -27.43 -2.58
N GLU A 840 -24.22 -28.46 -1.75
CA GLU A 840 -24.83 -28.33 -0.41
C GLU A 840 -23.76 -28.16 0.69
N ASN A 841 -22.48 -28.30 0.36
CA ASN A 841 -21.41 -28.16 1.33
C ASN A 841 -21.18 -26.70 1.69
N GLU A 842 -21.11 -26.42 2.99
CA GLU A 842 -20.61 -25.14 3.49
C GLU A 842 -19.08 -25.05 3.35
N SER A 843 -18.57 -23.82 3.20
CA SER A 843 -17.13 -23.52 3.14
C SER A 843 -16.35 -24.24 2.03
N LEU A 844 -17.02 -24.63 0.94
CA LEU A 844 -16.34 -25.25 -0.20
C LEU A 844 -15.57 -24.19 -0.99
N PHE A 845 -14.29 -24.45 -1.26
CA PHE A 845 -13.47 -23.61 -2.13
C PHE A 845 -13.63 -24.04 -3.59
N LEU A 846 -13.75 -23.07 -4.48
CA LEU A 846 -13.64 -23.25 -5.92
C LEU A 846 -12.21 -22.92 -6.35
N ARG A 847 -11.64 -23.75 -7.22
CA ARG A 847 -10.38 -23.44 -7.89
C ARG A 847 -10.60 -23.35 -9.39
N LEU A 848 -10.21 -22.23 -9.99
CA LEU A 848 -10.22 -21.98 -11.43
C LEU A 848 -8.78 -21.97 -11.97
N PHE A 849 -8.34 -23.07 -12.60
CA PHE A 849 -7.02 -23.24 -13.24
C PHE A 849 -5.79 -22.89 -12.38
N THR A 850 -4.61 -23.24 -12.86
CA THR A 850 -3.36 -22.82 -12.23
C THR A 850 -3.00 -21.44 -12.76
N PRO A 851 -2.87 -20.40 -11.91
CA PRO A 851 -2.30 -19.12 -12.33
C PRO A 851 -0.93 -19.31 -12.96
N ALA A 852 -0.48 -18.35 -13.77
CA ALA A 852 0.95 -18.22 -14.06
C ALA A 852 1.69 -17.72 -12.80
N TRP A 853 2.94 -18.12 -12.62
CA TRP A 853 3.79 -17.62 -11.55
C TRP A 853 5.25 -17.52 -12.00
N LYS A 854 5.95 -16.57 -11.40
CA LYS A 854 7.41 -16.51 -11.38
C LYS A 854 7.95 -17.12 -10.11
N THR A 855 9.25 -17.37 -10.11
CA THR A 855 9.96 -17.85 -8.93
C THR A 855 11.40 -17.37 -8.93
N ASP A 856 12.00 -17.48 -7.76
CA ASP A 856 13.41 -17.29 -7.53
C ASP A 856 14.06 -18.59 -7.06
N GLN A 857 15.30 -18.51 -6.60
CA GLN A 857 16.05 -19.68 -6.11
C GLN A 857 15.53 -20.25 -4.77
N TRP A 858 14.61 -19.56 -4.08
CA TRP A 858 14.11 -19.93 -2.76
C TRP A 858 12.71 -20.55 -2.81
N HIS A 859 11.91 -20.23 -3.83
CA HIS A 859 10.58 -20.81 -4.07
C HIS A 859 9.58 -20.63 -2.89
N ASN A 860 9.80 -19.63 -2.03
CA ASN A 860 9.05 -19.46 -0.78
C ASN A 860 7.58 -19.07 -0.98
N TYR A 861 7.27 -18.36 -2.07
CA TYR A 861 5.95 -17.83 -2.41
C TYR A 861 5.26 -18.64 -3.52
N GLU A 862 5.69 -19.89 -3.75
CA GLU A 862 5.02 -20.80 -4.70
C GLU A 862 3.87 -21.55 -4.00
N PRO A 863 2.60 -21.20 -4.26
CA PRO A 863 1.48 -21.95 -3.71
C PRO A 863 1.32 -23.29 -4.43
N ILE A 864 0.99 -24.32 -3.67
CA ILE A 864 0.68 -25.66 -4.21
C ILE A 864 -0.71 -25.63 -4.85
N PHE A 865 -0.85 -26.23 -6.04
CA PHE A 865 -2.13 -26.35 -6.75
C PHE A 865 -2.53 -27.81 -7.07
N PRO A 866 -3.84 -28.09 -7.17
CA PRO A 866 -4.34 -29.38 -7.66
C PRO A 866 -3.81 -29.72 -9.05
N SER A 867 -3.67 -31.02 -9.33
CA SER A 867 -3.25 -31.54 -10.65
C SER A 867 -4.26 -31.37 -11.80
N GLY A 868 -5.53 -31.08 -11.50
CA GLY A 868 -6.58 -30.82 -12.50
C GLY A 868 -6.68 -29.35 -12.90
N ASP A 869 -7.76 -28.97 -13.57
CA ASP A 869 -8.02 -27.61 -14.07
C ASP A 869 -9.12 -26.91 -13.27
N ILE A 870 -10.21 -27.61 -12.95
CA ILE A 870 -11.29 -27.10 -12.08
C ILE A 870 -11.37 -28.00 -10.85
N SER A 871 -11.36 -27.40 -9.67
CA SER A 871 -11.37 -28.15 -8.40
C SER A 871 -12.38 -27.60 -7.41
N PHE A 872 -12.90 -28.52 -6.58
CA PHE A 872 -13.81 -28.25 -5.48
C PHE A 872 -13.14 -28.79 -4.21
N LEU A 873 -12.74 -27.89 -3.32
CA LEU A 873 -11.79 -28.19 -2.25
C LEU A 873 -12.39 -27.87 -0.88
N GLN A 874 -12.06 -28.66 0.13
CA GLN A 874 -12.31 -28.40 1.55
C GLN A 874 -11.05 -27.91 2.28
N GLY A 875 -9.88 -27.99 1.63
CA GLY A 875 -8.63 -27.40 2.09
C GLY A 875 -7.80 -26.89 0.92
N ILE A 876 -7.27 -25.68 1.05
CA ILE A 876 -6.38 -25.03 0.07
C ILE A 876 -5.01 -24.77 0.70
N SER A 877 -4.02 -24.45 -0.12
CA SER A 877 -2.68 -24.08 0.32
C SER A 877 -2.61 -22.61 0.78
N SER A 878 -1.67 -22.34 1.68
CA SER A 878 -1.17 -21.01 2.03
C SER A 878 -0.06 -20.58 1.06
N ILE A 879 0.23 -19.29 1.02
CA ILE A 879 1.36 -18.71 0.27
C ILE A 879 2.40 -18.12 1.24
N GLY A 880 3.69 -18.18 0.88
CA GLY A 880 4.77 -17.54 1.64
C GLY A 880 5.07 -16.13 1.14
N THR A 881 6.30 -15.69 1.39
CA THR A 881 6.83 -14.37 1.03
C THR A 881 8.21 -14.50 0.38
N LYS A 882 8.80 -13.43 -0.17
CA LYS A 882 10.19 -13.48 -0.68
C LYS A 882 11.17 -14.09 0.33
N THR A 883 10.99 -13.77 1.61
CA THR A 883 11.94 -14.10 2.68
C THR A 883 11.51 -15.27 3.55
N GLN A 884 10.26 -15.73 3.45
CA GLN A 884 9.68 -16.71 4.38
C GLN A 884 8.80 -17.74 3.67
N ARG A 885 8.94 -19.01 4.05
CA ARG A 885 7.99 -20.04 3.63
C ARG A 885 6.62 -19.80 4.26
N ASN A 886 5.58 -20.24 3.58
CA ASN A 886 4.20 -20.15 4.08
C ASN A 886 4.04 -20.67 5.51
N GLU A 887 4.64 -21.81 5.89
CA GLU A 887 4.45 -22.37 7.23
C GLU A 887 5.09 -21.56 8.36
N THR A 888 5.97 -20.62 8.04
CA THR A 888 6.63 -19.73 9.03
C THR A 888 5.94 -18.37 9.16
N THR A 889 4.82 -18.17 8.44
CA THR A 889 4.01 -16.93 8.49
C THR A 889 2.90 -16.93 9.54
N GLY A 890 2.78 -17.99 10.34
CA GLY A 890 1.79 -18.12 11.43
C GLY A 890 0.90 -19.35 11.31
N PRO A 891 -0.04 -19.55 12.26
CA PRO A 891 -0.93 -20.70 12.28
C PRO A 891 -1.71 -20.92 10.99
N MET A 892 -2.20 -19.87 10.32
CA MET A 892 -2.93 -19.99 9.06
C MET A 892 -2.01 -20.40 7.90
N GLY A 893 -0.70 -20.16 8.03
CA GLY A 893 0.32 -20.55 7.06
C GLY A 893 0.64 -22.05 7.04
N GLN A 894 0.29 -22.79 8.09
CA GLN A 894 0.61 -24.23 8.21
C GLN A 894 -0.24 -25.10 7.28
N LYS A 895 0.14 -26.37 7.11
CA LYS A 895 -0.66 -27.38 6.38
C LYS A 895 -2.04 -27.58 7.00
N ASN A 896 -2.99 -28.05 6.20
CA ASN A 896 -4.28 -28.51 6.70
C ASN A 896 -4.09 -29.79 7.51
N ILE A 897 -4.92 -29.96 8.54
CA ILE A 897 -4.84 -31.09 9.45
C ILE A 897 -6.14 -31.88 9.33
N PHE A 898 -6.02 -33.19 9.11
CA PHE A 898 -7.15 -34.10 9.09
C PHE A 898 -6.82 -35.37 9.88
N TYR A 899 -7.70 -35.75 10.81
CA TYR A 899 -7.52 -36.94 11.63
C TYR A 899 -8.28 -38.13 11.03
N ASP A 900 -7.57 -39.16 10.58
CA ASP A 900 -8.07 -40.24 9.72
C ASP A 900 -8.13 -41.63 10.39
N TYR A 901 -8.06 -41.71 11.74
CA TYR A 901 -7.95 -42.98 12.46
C TYR A 901 -9.05 -43.99 12.05
N GLU A 902 -8.59 -45.19 11.64
CA GLU A 902 -9.38 -46.38 11.27
C GLU A 902 -10.27 -46.30 10.01
N LYS A 903 -10.24 -45.19 9.25
CA LYS A 903 -11.00 -45.04 7.98
C LYS A 903 -12.48 -45.46 8.10
N GLU A 904 -13.12 -45.07 9.20
CA GLU A 904 -14.55 -45.32 9.42
C GLU A 904 -15.40 -44.42 8.49
N PRO A 905 -16.37 -44.95 7.72
CA PRO A 905 -17.14 -44.20 6.73
C PRO A 905 -17.76 -42.89 7.23
N GLU A 906 -18.19 -42.85 8.48
CA GLU A 906 -18.81 -41.69 9.13
C GLU A 906 -17.83 -40.54 9.36
N ARG A 907 -16.51 -40.81 9.32
CA ARG A 907 -15.44 -39.81 9.48
C ARG A 907 -14.92 -39.30 8.14
N ALA A 908 -15.34 -39.89 7.02
CA ALA A 908 -14.91 -39.46 5.70
C ALA A 908 -15.37 -38.02 5.45
N LEU A 909 -14.48 -37.22 4.85
CA LEU A 909 -14.87 -35.95 4.27
C LEU A 909 -15.86 -36.20 3.14
N GLN A 910 -16.89 -35.37 3.02
CA GLN A 910 -17.92 -35.52 2.00
C GLN A 910 -17.99 -34.27 1.12
N ILE A 911 -17.85 -34.46 -0.20
CA ILE A 911 -18.15 -33.44 -1.21
C ILE A 911 -19.36 -33.88 -2.01
N LEU A 912 -20.34 -33.00 -2.12
CA LEU A 912 -21.62 -33.18 -2.77
C LEU A 912 -21.82 -32.06 -3.78
N LEU A 913 -21.87 -32.42 -5.07
CA LEU A 913 -22.03 -31.49 -6.18
C LEU A 913 -23.25 -31.86 -7.01
N TYR A 914 -23.94 -30.85 -7.53
CA TYR A 914 -24.95 -31.00 -8.58
C TYR A 914 -24.48 -30.32 -9.85
N PHE A 915 -24.59 -31.01 -10.97
CA PHE A 915 -24.26 -30.49 -12.29
C PHE A 915 -25.54 -30.28 -13.10
N ASP A 916 -25.68 -29.08 -13.65
CA ASP A 916 -26.66 -28.76 -14.69
C ASP A 916 -25.92 -28.49 -16.00
N PHE A 917 -25.93 -29.51 -16.88
CA PHE A 917 -25.33 -29.44 -18.21
C PHE A 917 -26.32 -29.00 -19.28
N SER A 918 -27.56 -28.61 -18.94
CA SER A 918 -28.61 -28.34 -19.92
C SER A 918 -28.38 -27.08 -20.76
N GLY A 919 -27.48 -26.19 -20.35
CA GLY A 919 -27.22 -24.90 -21.00
C GLY A 919 -28.11 -23.74 -20.53
N LYS A 920 -28.82 -23.92 -19.41
CA LYS A 920 -29.73 -22.93 -18.83
C LYS A 920 -29.10 -22.07 -17.74
#